data_AF-G2ISQ3-F1
#
_entry.id   AF-G2ISQ3-F1
#
_cell.length_a   1.000
_cell.length_b   1.000
_cell.length_c   1.000
_cell.angle_alpha   90.00
_cell.angle_beta   90.00
_cell.angle_gamma   90.00
#
_symmetry.space_group_name_H-M   'P 1'
#
loop_
_entity.id
_entity.type
_entity.pdbx_description
1 polymer ?
#
loop_
_entity_poly.entity_id
_entity_poly.type
_entity_poly.pdbx_seq_one_letter_code
_entity_poly.pdbx_strand_id
1 'polypeptide(L)'
;MIYAHSISSKSENTWEPLSHHLSSVSNCAEAFAERFGVGVLGRIMGALHDIGKCSAAYQHYIRTPQQGDGRARGPDHSTAGAKEALRLYGVAGRLMAFGIAGHHSGLMDGPSLTERENKAVEDYVGWEGQAPPLPDRRTWMASMTSPQPNAIEPAFRGFFLTRMLFSCLVDADFLETERFYAVAEGRSPPERGGRIDRRHRDAVRTYMAKYRREDTPVNTLRSQILDHAVVKAALTPGLFTLTVPTGGGKTLTSLSFAIEHALRHGLERIIYVIPFTSIIEQTAEVFRTALGAGLAGDVLEHHSSFDWDARQPTEEGDEEGEGASGLAKLRRDAENWDVPIVVTTAVQFFESLFAARTSRARKLHNLAKSVIVIDEAQSIPVHLLRPCMAAIDELAKNYGASVVLCTATQPALRKQDDALPRPVRAPSDAGPERTDGLDIPDERELAPDPRGLYRRLRRVRVEWSQMPVPDAAIAARFAERPQMLCIVNSRAHARELFEAIRHQPGARHLTTLMCARHRRDVLASVRADLAAGQPVRLVATSLIEAGVDVSFPEVWRAAAGLSNIAQAAGRCNRSGELGPLGEAHGRTLVFEPEMVEGRRPIPRDLMPFYDAAREVLKNPALDPLSLEGVTDYYRWLYWKKGYAALDQAKGTGSDYPILSAIHETVGRGGVNCPFRTISDAFQMIDQAMDPVLIPYDADAEEALRVLVHADRPPAGTLRTLQQYVVPVPKQIRAAMLANGDAAVVREDYGDRFVRLGDMFLYDRSLGLALSTPEWRASEQNIM
;
A
#
# COMPACT_ATOMS: atom_id res chain seq x y z
N MET A 1 7.83 -44.24 -13.34
CA MET A 1 7.88 -43.20 -12.31
C MET A 1 7.27 -41.93 -12.91
N ILE A 2 6.46 -41.20 -12.13
CA ILE A 2 5.75 -39.99 -12.58
C ILE A 2 6.47 -38.78 -11.95
N TYR A 3 6.78 -37.76 -12.74
CA TYR A 3 7.59 -36.61 -12.30
C TYR A 3 6.81 -35.29 -12.36
N ALA A 4 7.10 -34.38 -11.43
CA ALA A 4 6.56 -33.02 -11.40
C ALA A 4 7.47 -32.02 -12.13
N HIS A 5 8.78 -32.15 -11.95
CA HIS A 5 9.81 -31.24 -12.49
C HIS A 5 10.98 -32.02 -13.08
N SER A 6 11.57 -31.50 -14.16
CA SER A 6 12.76 -32.06 -14.80
C SER A 6 13.94 -31.10 -14.76
N ILE A 7 15.13 -31.68 -14.94
CA ILE A 7 16.39 -30.95 -15.06
C ILE A 7 16.95 -31.29 -16.44
N SER A 8 17.00 -30.31 -17.33
CA SER A 8 17.32 -30.48 -18.76
C SER A 8 18.69 -31.11 -19.02
N SER A 9 19.63 -30.98 -18.08
CA SER A 9 21.02 -31.48 -18.19
C SER A 9 21.30 -32.76 -17.40
N LYS A 10 20.29 -33.36 -16.74
CA LYS A 10 20.48 -34.53 -15.86
C LYS A 10 19.49 -35.66 -16.15
N SER A 11 19.88 -36.87 -15.75
CA SER A 11 19.06 -38.07 -15.89
C SER A 11 17.80 -38.04 -15.03
N GLU A 12 16.78 -38.80 -15.43
CA GLU A 12 15.46 -38.85 -14.76
C GLU A 12 15.55 -39.21 -13.26
N ASN A 13 16.59 -39.91 -12.82
CA ASN A 13 16.81 -40.22 -11.40
C ASN A 13 17.08 -38.98 -10.52
N THR A 14 17.34 -37.82 -11.12
CA THR A 14 17.49 -36.53 -10.43
C THR A 14 16.25 -35.64 -10.55
N TRP A 15 15.24 -36.08 -11.30
CA TRP A 15 14.00 -35.34 -11.48
C TRP A 15 13.11 -35.50 -10.25
N GLU A 16 12.23 -34.53 -10.04
CA GLU A 16 11.37 -34.55 -8.87
C GLU A 16 10.19 -35.50 -9.06
N PRO A 17 10.03 -36.54 -8.21
CA PRO A 17 8.84 -37.38 -8.25
C PRO A 17 7.59 -36.58 -7.90
N LEU A 18 6.49 -36.81 -8.63
CA LEU A 18 5.24 -36.08 -8.40
C LEU A 18 4.70 -36.28 -6.97
N SER A 19 4.84 -37.50 -6.42
CA SER A 19 4.41 -37.80 -5.06
C SER A 19 5.18 -37.02 -3.98
N HIS A 20 6.46 -36.72 -4.23
CA HIS A 20 7.27 -35.87 -3.35
C HIS A 20 6.73 -34.43 -3.40
N HIS A 21 6.64 -33.85 -4.60
CA HIS A 21 6.16 -32.48 -4.80
C HIS A 21 4.79 -32.25 -4.16
N LEU A 22 3.80 -33.11 -4.48
CA LEU A 22 2.45 -33.00 -3.91
C LEU A 22 2.45 -33.08 -2.38
N SER A 23 3.29 -33.94 -1.79
CA SER A 23 3.40 -34.07 -0.34
C SER A 23 4.06 -32.85 0.30
N SER A 24 5.15 -32.34 -0.27
CA SER A 24 5.84 -31.14 0.20
C SER A 24 4.95 -29.90 0.14
N VAL A 25 4.32 -29.65 -1.02
CA VAL A 25 3.41 -28.51 -1.20
C VAL A 25 2.19 -28.63 -0.29
N SER A 26 1.62 -29.84 -0.15
CA SER A 26 0.50 -30.10 0.77
C SER A 26 0.84 -29.77 2.23
N ASN A 27 1.98 -30.24 2.73
CA ASN A 27 2.42 -29.97 4.11
C ASN A 27 2.72 -28.47 4.33
N CYS A 28 3.34 -27.82 3.34
CA CYS A 28 3.68 -26.40 3.44
C CYS A 28 2.42 -25.52 3.42
N ALA A 29 1.50 -25.76 2.48
CA ALA A 29 0.23 -25.05 2.39
C ALA A 29 -0.67 -25.29 3.62
N GLU A 30 -0.65 -26.49 4.20
CA GLU A 30 -1.28 -26.80 5.48
C GLU A 30 -0.71 -25.93 6.61
N ALA A 31 0.61 -25.87 6.74
CA ALA A 31 1.26 -25.07 7.78
C ALA A 31 0.98 -23.57 7.66
N PHE A 32 0.85 -23.05 6.43
CA PHE A 32 0.44 -21.66 6.20
C PHE A 32 -1.02 -21.43 6.58
N ALA A 33 -1.93 -22.29 6.13
CA ALA A 33 -3.37 -22.16 6.37
C ALA A 33 -3.76 -22.42 7.83
N GLU A 34 -2.98 -23.20 8.57
CA GLU A 34 -3.22 -23.48 9.99
C GLU A 34 -3.09 -22.23 10.86
N ARG A 35 -2.35 -21.22 10.41
CA ARG A 35 -2.23 -19.94 11.13
C ARG A 35 -3.57 -19.23 11.31
N PHE A 36 -4.54 -19.52 10.46
CA PHE A 36 -5.92 -19.01 10.54
C PHE A 36 -6.96 -20.14 10.58
N GLY A 37 -6.56 -21.33 11.05
CA GLY A 37 -7.48 -22.40 11.46
C GLY A 37 -8.12 -23.19 10.33
N VAL A 38 -7.53 -23.20 9.13
CA VAL A 38 -8.03 -23.97 7.97
C VAL A 38 -6.93 -24.78 7.28
N GLY A 39 -5.95 -25.28 8.04
CA GLY A 39 -4.81 -26.07 7.54
C GLY A 39 -5.23 -27.19 6.59
N VAL A 40 -6.31 -27.89 6.95
CA VAL A 40 -6.89 -28.99 6.15
C VAL A 40 -7.23 -28.57 4.71
N LEU A 41 -7.71 -27.34 4.48
CA LEU A 41 -7.98 -26.85 3.12
C LEU A 41 -6.69 -26.61 2.34
N GLY A 42 -5.67 -26.05 2.98
CA GLY A 42 -4.34 -25.89 2.40
C GLY A 42 -3.73 -27.25 2.01
N ARG A 43 -3.85 -28.24 2.89
CA ARG A 43 -3.41 -29.62 2.64
C ARG A 43 -4.07 -30.22 1.39
N ILE A 44 -5.41 -30.15 1.31
CA ILE A 44 -6.17 -30.67 0.17
C ILE A 44 -5.74 -29.97 -1.12
N MET A 45 -5.62 -28.65 -1.10
CA MET A 45 -5.22 -27.86 -2.26
C MET A 45 -3.82 -28.25 -2.76
N GLY A 46 -2.83 -28.34 -1.86
CA GLY A 46 -1.48 -28.77 -2.24
C GLY A 46 -1.42 -30.21 -2.75
N ALA A 47 -2.24 -31.10 -2.21
CA ALA A 47 -2.32 -32.50 -2.68
C ALA A 47 -2.95 -32.64 -4.07
N LEU A 48 -3.84 -31.71 -4.45
CA LEU A 48 -4.60 -31.78 -5.70
C LEU A 48 -4.05 -30.90 -6.83
N HIS A 49 -3.26 -29.85 -6.54
CA HIS A 49 -3.00 -28.80 -7.53
C HIS A 49 -2.39 -29.28 -8.85
N ASP A 50 -1.54 -30.30 -8.77
CA ASP A 50 -0.71 -30.79 -9.87
C ASP A 50 -1.04 -32.22 -10.32
N ILE A 51 -2.17 -32.79 -9.88
CA ILE A 51 -2.50 -34.20 -10.20
C ILE A 51 -2.62 -34.48 -11.70
N GLY A 52 -2.95 -33.46 -12.51
CA GLY A 52 -2.99 -33.58 -13.98
C GLY A 52 -1.63 -33.88 -14.61
N LYS A 53 -0.52 -33.68 -13.88
CA LYS A 53 0.82 -34.11 -14.29
C LYS A 53 0.95 -35.64 -14.37
N CYS A 54 0.01 -36.41 -13.83
CA CYS A 54 -0.07 -37.87 -14.01
C CYS A 54 -0.36 -38.29 -15.46
N SER A 55 -0.91 -37.39 -16.27
CA SER A 55 -1.30 -37.71 -17.64
C SER A 55 -0.11 -38.14 -18.51
N ALA A 56 -0.36 -39.08 -19.41
CA ALA A 56 0.63 -39.55 -20.37
C ALA A 56 1.16 -38.40 -21.23
N ALA A 57 0.30 -37.46 -21.61
CA ALA A 57 0.67 -36.26 -22.37
C ALA A 57 1.65 -35.37 -21.60
N TYR A 58 1.41 -35.11 -20.30
CA TYR A 58 2.32 -34.30 -19.49
C TYR A 58 3.66 -35.01 -19.26
N GLN A 59 3.61 -36.31 -18.96
CA GLN A 59 4.80 -37.14 -18.78
C GLN A 59 5.64 -37.28 -20.06
N HIS A 60 5.02 -37.24 -21.23
CA HIS A 60 5.72 -37.13 -22.50
C HIS A 60 6.33 -35.74 -22.68
N TYR A 61 5.55 -34.69 -22.45
CA TYR A 61 6.00 -33.29 -22.54
C TYR A 61 7.26 -33.02 -21.71
N ILE A 62 7.27 -33.42 -20.44
CA ILE A 62 8.40 -33.16 -19.52
C ILE A 62 9.66 -33.97 -19.88
N ARG A 63 9.49 -35.08 -20.62
CA ARG A 63 10.59 -35.93 -21.12
C ARG A 63 11.15 -35.48 -22.46
N THR A 64 10.39 -34.73 -23.23
CA THR A 64 10.81 -34.23 -24.53
C THR A 64 11.70 -33.00 -24.34
N PRO A 65 12.98 -33.04 -24.78
CA PRO A 65 13.87 -31.88 -24.73
C PRO A 65 13.26 -30.72 -25.52
N GLN A 66 13.12 -29.56 -24.88
CA GLN A 66 12.66 -28.33 -25.53
C GLN A 66 13.80 -27.82 -26.43
N GLN A 67 13.57 -27.68 -27.74
CA GLN A 67 14.54 -27.09 -28.68
C GLN A 67 14.14 -25.65 -29.02
N GLY A 68 15.08 -24.71 -28.89
CA GLY A 68 14.89 -23.27 -29.14
C GLY A 68 14.77 -22.44 -27.87
N ASP A 69 14.85 -21.11 -28.01
CA ASP A 69 14.75 -20.14 -26.90
C ASP A 69 13.31 -20.01 -26.33
N GLY A 70 12.32 -20.69 -26.91
CA GLY A 70 10.93 -20.73 -26.44
C GLY A 70 10.54 -22.11 -25.91
N ARG A 71 10.08 -22.20 -24.67
CA ARG A 71 9.49 -23.44 -24.10
C ARG A 71 8.10 -23.66 -24.70
N ALA A 72 7.86 -24.83 -25.31
CA ALA A 72 6.53 -25.23 -25.74
C ALA A 72 5.58 -25.29 -24.53
N ARG A 73 4.33 -24.85 -24.72
CA ARG A 73 3.29 -24.89 -23.68
C ARG A 73 2.88 -26.34 -23.42
N GLY A 74 3.03 -26.79 -22.18
CA GLY A 74 2.59 -28.12 -21.74
C GLY A 74 1.06 -28.28 -21.74
N PRO A 75 0.55 -29.53 -21.65
CA PRO A 75 -0.89 -29.79 -21.55
C PRO A 75 -1.48 -29.21 -20.25
N ASP A 76 -2.79 -28.97 -20.24
CA ASP A 76 -3.49 -28.43 -19.07
C ASP A 76 -3.53 -29.44 -17.92
N HIS A 77 -2.66 -29.26 -16.93
CA HIS A 77 -2.61 -30.09 -15.73
C HIS A 77 -3.44 -29.52 -14.57
N SER A 78 -3.60 -28.20 -14.52
CA SER A 78 -4.26 -27.48 -13.41
C SER A 78 -5.77 -27.75 -13.29
N THR A 79 -6.45 -28.01 -14.41
CA THR A 79 -7.90 -28.23 -14.41
C THR A 79 -8.31 -29.57 -13.77
N ALA A 80 -7.44 -30.59 -13.81
CA ALA A 80 -7.72 -31.91 -13.21
C ALA A 80 -7.95 -31.81 -11.69
N GLY A 81 -7.05 -31.14 -10.97
CA GLY A 81 -7.16 -30.95 -9.52
C GLY A 81 -8.41 -30.18 -9.10
N ALA A 82 -8.79 -29.17 -9.89
CA ALA A 82 -9.98 -28.36 -9.62
C ALA A 82 -11.27 -29.19 -9.74
N LYS A 83 -11.35 -30.07 -10.75
CA LYS A 83 -12.46 -31.02 -10.92
C LYS A 83 -12.58 -31.99 -9.76
N GLU A 84 -11.45 -32.55 -9.31
CA GLU A 84 -11.44 -33.48 -8.18
C GLU A 84 -11.84 -32.80 -6.87
N ALA A 85 -11.38 -31.56 -6.64
CA ALA A 85 -11.82 -30.78 -5.48
C ALA A 85 -13.35 -30.61 -5.44
N LEU A 86 -13.96 -30.27 -6.58
CA LEU A 86 -15.42 -30.15 -6.71
C LEU A 86 -16.14 -31.48 -6.52
N ARG A 87 -15.64 -32.54 -7.15
CA ARG A 87 -16.23 -33.89 -7.06
C ARG A 87 -16.22 -34.41 -5.63
N LEU A 88 -15.12 -34.20 -4.91
CA LEU A 88 -14.92 -34.72 -3.55
C LEU A 88 -15.59 -33.86 -2.47
N TYR A 89 -15.59 -32.53 -2.63
CA TYR A 89 -15.97 -31.59 -1.55
C TYR A 89 -17.15 -30.66 -1.91
N GLY A 90 -17.73 -30.78 -3.11
CA GLY A 90 -18.92 -30.03 -3.54
C GLY A 90 -18.74 -28.51 -3.46
N VAL A 91 -19.65 -27.83 -2.77
CA VAL A 91 -19.66 -26.36 -2.63
C VAL A 91 -18.34 -25.81 -2.05
N ALA A 92 -17.72 -26.49 -1.09
CA ALA A 92 -16.41 -26.09 -0.57
C ALA A 92 -15.27 -26.47 -1.50
N GLY A 93 -15.46 -27.52 -2.30
CA GLY A 93 -14.57 -27.87 -3.42
C GLY A 93 -14.43 -26.73 -4.41
N ARG A 94 -15.51 -25.98 -4.67
CA ARG A 94 -15.50 -24.82 -5.58
C ARG A 94 -14.59 -23.69 -5.10
N LEU A 95 -14.53 -23.46 -3.80
CA LEU A 95 -13.61 -22.48 -3.21
C LEU A 95 -12.15 -22.86 -3.50
N MET A 96 -11.79 -24.12 -3.25
CA MET A 96 -10.45 -24.65 -3.52
C MET A 96 -10.14 -24.67 -5.01
N ALA A 97 -11.13 -24.97 -5.85
CA ALA A 97 -10.99 -25.07 -7.30
C ALA A 97 -10.52 -23.77 -7.95
N PHE A 98 -10.92 -22.59 -7.45
CA PHE A 98 -10.36 -21.31 -7.92
C PHE A 98 -8.86 -21.24 -7.74
N GLY A 99 -8.37 -21.59 -6.55
CA GLY A 99 -6.94 -21.55 -6.25
C GLY A 99 -6.16 -22.61 -7.02
N ILE A 100 -6.69 -23.84 -7.10
CA ILE A 100 -6.08 -24.95 -7.83
C ILE A 100 -6.03 -24.65 -9.34
N ALA A 101 -7.13 -24.26 -9.98
CA ALA A 101 -7.13 -23.97 -11.41
C ALA A 101 -6.27 -22.74 -11.76
N GLY A 102 -6.11 -21.81 -10.81
CA GLY A 102 -5.41 -20.55 -10.98
C GLY A 102 -3.94 -20.53 -10.54
N HIS A 103 -3.37 -21.62 -10.02
CA HIS A 103 -2.04 -21.59 -9.36
C HIS A 103 -0.89 -21.10 -10.26
N HIS A 104 -1.03 -21.19 -11.59
CA HIS A 104 -0.10 -20.57 -12.54
C HIS A 104 -0.64 -19.29 -13.21
N SER A 105 -1.95 -19.22 -13.49
CA SER A 105 -2.54 -18.13 -14.30
C SER A 105 -3.13 -16.98 -13.48
N GLY A 106 -3.12 -17.08 -12.16
CA GLY A 106 -3.90 -16.24 -11.27
C GLY A 106 -5.35 -16.68 -11.11
N LEU A 107 -6.03 -16.09 -10.14
CA LEU A 107 -7.46 -16.25 -9.92
C LEU A 107 -8.25 -15.76 -11.14
N MET A 108 -9.31 -16.48 -11.45
CA MET A 108 -10.22 -16.20 -12.57
C MET A 108 -11.61 -15.83 -12.05
N ASP A 109 -12.47 -15.36 -12.95
CA ASP A 109 -13.87 -15.10 -12.62
C ASP A 109 -14.68 -16.39 -12.64
N GLY A 110 -15.78 -16.41 -11.88
CA GLY A 110 -16.65 -17.57 -11.73
C GLY A 110 -17.10 -18.27 -13.03
N PRO A 111 -17.49 -17.54 -14.09
CA PRO A 111 -17.81 -18.14 -15.38
C PRO A 111 -16.63 -18.94 -15.97
N SER A 112 -15.41 -18.40 -15.92
CA SER A 112 -14.21 -19.08 -16.43
C SER A 112 -13.85 -20.35 -15.64
N LEU A 113 -14.12 -20.36 -14.32
CA LEU A 113 -13.98 -21.60 -13.55
C LEU A 113 -15.01 -22.64 -14.02
N THR A 114 -16.28 -22.23 -14.20
CA THR A 114 -17.34 -23.12 -14.72
C THR A 114 -17.00 -23.70 -16.10
N GLU A 115 -16.37 -22.93 -16.97
CA GLU A 115 -15.87 -23.44 -18.25
C GLU A 115 -14.81 -24.53 -18.07
N ARG A 116 -13.85 -24.33 -17.16
CA ARG A 116 -12.84 -25.36 -16.82
C ARG A 116 -13.45 -26.62 -16.20
N GLU A 117 -14.50 -26.49 -15.41
CA GLU A 117 -15.24 -27.62 -14.85
C GLU A 117 -15.83 -28.52 -15.95
N ASN A 118 -16.28 -27.92 -17.06
CA ASN A 118 -16.88 -28.65 -18.18
C ASN A 118 -15.85 -29.08 -19.24
N LYS A 119 -14.64 -28.50 -19.24
CA LYS A 119 -13.58 -28.77 -20.22
C LYS A 119 -13.09 -30.22 -20.16
N ALA A 120 -13.02 -30.93 -21.28
CA ALA A 120 -12.34 -32.22 -21.34
C ALA A 120 -10.82 -32.04 -21.09
N VAL A 121 -10.23 -32.88 -20.23
CA VAL A 121 -8.79 -32.87 -19.92
C VAL A 121 -8.22 -34.25 -20.16
N GLU A 122 -6.90 -34.32 -20.30
CA GLU A 122 -6.15 -35.57 -20.43
C GLU A 122 -6.44 -36.53 -19.26
N ASP A 123 -6.34 -37.83 -19.50
CA ASP A 123 -6.56 -38.83 -18.45
C ASP A 123 -5.44 -38.79 -17.40
N TYR A 124 -5.81 -38.81 -16.13
CA TYR A 124 -4.94 -38.72 -14.96
C TYR A 124 -5.14 -39.90 -13.98
N VAL A 125 -5.53 -41.07 -14.49
CA VAL A 125 -5.64 -42.31 -13.70
C VAL A 125 -4.38 -42.56 -12.85
N GLY A 126 -4.60 -42.99 -11.60
CA GLY A 126 -3.53 -43.35 -10.67
C GLY A 126 -2.98 -42.18 -9.87
N TRP A 127 -3.57 -40.98 -10.00
CA TRP A 127 -3.22 -39.81 -9.19
C TRP A 127 -3.41 -40.04 -7.70
N GLU A 128 -4.37 -40.88 -7.28
CA GLU A 128 -4.61 -41.23 -5.88
C GLU A 128 -3.41 -41.93 -5.24
N GLY A 129 -2.58 -42.61 -6.06
CA GLY A 129 -1.33 -43.21 -5.61
C GLY A 129 -0.14 -42.23 -5.56
N GLN A 130 -0.30 -41.02 -6.12
CA GLN A 130 0.71 -39.95 -6.07
C GLN A 130 0.40 -38.93 -4.97
N ALA A 131 -0.87 -38.59 -4.77
CA ALA A 131 -1.28 -37.62 -3.77
C ALA A 131 -1.22 -38.21 -2.34
N PRO A 132 -0.89 -37.39 -1.32
CA PRO A 132 -1.05 -37.81 0.06
C PRO A 132 -2.53 -38.09 0.38
N PRO A 133 -2.83 -38.93 1.39
CA PRO A 133 -4.21 -39.27 1.75
C PRO A 133 -5.06 -38.02 2.02
N LEU A 134 -6.19 -37.93 1.33
CA LEU A 134 -7.14 -36.83 1.46
C LEU A 134 -8.13 -37.11 2.59
N PRO A 135 -8.45 -36.10 3.44
CA PRO A 135 -9.47 -36.25 4.48
C PRO A 135 -10.85 -36.39 3.85
N ASP A 136 -11.69 -37.24 4.44
CA ASP A 136 -13.09 -37.31 4.03
C ASP A 136 -13.85 -36.02 4.38
N ARG A 137 -15.01 -35.83 3.73
CA ARG A 137 -15.83 -34.62 3.90
C ARG A 137 -16.25 -34.39 5.36
N ARG A 138 -16.50 -35.46 6.12
CA ARG A 138 -16.95 -35.36 7.52
C ARG A 138 -15.83 -34.86 8.43
N THR A 139 -14.63 -35.39 8.24
CA THR A 139 -13.40 -35.04 8.95
C THR A 139 -13.05 -33.59 8.70
N TRP A 140 -13.13 -33.15 7.43
CA TRP A 140 -12.95 -31.74 7.07
C TRP A 140 -14.02 -30.82 7.68
N MET A 141 -15.31 -31.17 7.59
CA MET A 141 -16.36 -30.33 8.18
C MET A 141 -16.22 -30.18 9.69
N ALA A 142 -15.73 -31.22 10.38
CA ALA A 142 -15.50 -31.19 11.82
C ALA A 142 -14.28 -30.32 12.21
N SER A 143 -13.31 -30.12 11.31
CA SER A 143 -12.13 -29.30 11.58
C SER A 143 -12.33 -27.81 11.29
N MET A 144 -13.47 -27.40 10.70
CA MET A 144 -13.71 -26.00 10.38
C MET A 144 -14.26 -25.21 11.56
N THR A 145 -13.51 -24.20 12.00
CA THR A 145 -14.02 -23.18 12.91
C THR A 145 -15.04 -22.28 12.20
N SER A 146 -16.12 -21.91 12.89
CA SER A 146 -17.10 -20.97 12.35
C SER A 146 -16.51 -19.55 12.32
N PRO A 147 -16.32 -18.93 11.16
CA PRO A 147 -15.76 -17.59 11.08
C PRO A 147 -16.74 -16.55 11.61
N GLN A 148 -16.22 -15.56 12.33
CA GLN A 148 -16.98 -14.39 12.76
C GLN A 148 -17.52 -13.64 11.54
N PRO A 149 -18.75 -13.09 11.58
CA PRO A 149 -19.30 -12.33 10.49
C PRO A 149 -18.53 -11.02 10.27
N ASN A 150 -18.23 -10.71 9.01
CA ASN A 150 -17.71 -9.42 8.61
C ASN A 150 -18.77 -8.32 8.88
N ALA A 151 -18.35 -7.21 9.48
CA ALA A 151 -19.21 -6.11 9.88
C ALA A 151 -19.73 -5.30 8.68
N ILE A 152 -18.95 -5.24 7.60
CA ILE A 152 -19.24 -4.42 6.41
C ILE A 152 -20.03 -5.22 5.39
N GLU A 153 -19.55 -6.42 5.02
CA GLU A 153 -20.21 -7.32 4.07
C GLU A 153 -19.98 -8.80 4.44
N PRO A 154 -20.97 -9.52 5.02
CA PRO A 154 -20.79 -10.92 5.43
C PRO A 154 -20.35 -11.89 4.33
N ALA A 155 -20.69 -11.62 3.06
CA ALA A 155 -20.26 -12.39 1.90
C ALA A 155 -18.75 -12.29 1.65
N PHE A 156 -18.11 -11.21 2.13
CA PHE A 156 -16.68 -10.94 1.96
C PHE A 156 -15.78 -12.05 2.51
N ARG A 157 -16.25 -12.80 3.53
CA ARG A 157 -15.54 -13.95 4.10
C ARG A 157 -15.18 -15.01 3.06
N GLY A 158 -16.13 -15.33 2.17
CA GLY A 158 -15.91 -16.34 1.12
C GLY A 158 -14.90 -15.87 0.08
N PHE A 159 -15.01 -14.61 -0.33
CA PHE A 159 -14.05 -13.96 -1.21
C PHE A 159 -12.64 -13.97 -0.61
N PHE A 160 -12.51 -13.52 0.63
CA PHE A 160 -11.21 -13.34 1.28
C PHE A 160 -10.54 -14.68 1.60
N LEU A 161 -11.30 -15.68 2.09
CA LEU A 161 -10.79 -17.03 2.35
C LEU A 161 -10.24 -17.69 1.09
N THR A 162 -10.93 -17.57 -0.04
CA THR A 162 -10.45 -18.08 -1.34
C THR A 162 -9.07 -17.52 -1.67
N ARG A 163 -8.87 -16.22 -1.44
CA ARG A 163 -7.60 -15.53 -1.74
C ARG A 163 -6.49 -15.91 -0.77
N MET A 164 -6.80 -16.06 0.51
CA MET A 164 -5.84 -16.49 1.52
C MET A 164 -5.36 -17.93 1.27
N LEU A 165 -6.25 -18.83 0.87
CA LEU A 165 -5.90 -20.19 0.48
C LEU A 165 -5.13 -20.25 -0.84
N PHE A 166 -5.51 -19.42 -1.82
CA PHE A 166 -4.74 -19.25 -3.05
C PHE A 166 -3.31 -18.79 -2.76
N SER A 167 -3.14 -17.81 -1.87
CA SER A 167 -1.83 -17.35 -1.39
C SER A 167 -1.00 -18.48 -0.78
N CYS A 168 -1.61 -19.30 0.09
CA CYS A 168 -0.93 -20.45 0.71
C CYS A 168 -0.46 -21.46 -0.34
N LEU A 169 -1.33 -21.82 -1.29
CA LEU A 169 -1.00 -22.80 -2.33
C LEU A 169 0.13 -22.30 -3.24
N VAL A 170 -0.02 -21.09 -3.76
CA VAL A 170 0.96 -20.52 -4.70
C VAL A 170 2.31 -20.36 -4.01
N ASP A 171 2.36 -19.81 -2.79
CA ASP A 171 3.65 -19.64 -2.14
C ASP A 171 4.30 -20.99 -1.78
N ALA A 172 3.51 -21.99 -1.36
CA ALA A 172 4.01 -23.34 -1.12
C ALA A 172 4.61 -24.01 -2.37
N ASP A 173 3.93 -23.92 -3.51
CA ASP A 173 4.39 -24.46 -4.80
C ASP A 173 5.68 -23.78 -5.28
N PHE A 174 5.74 -22.46 -5.19
CA PHE A 174 6.93 -21.69 -5.53
C PHE A 174 8.13 -22.02 -4.63
N LEU A 175 7.91 -22.12 -3.31
CA LEU A 175 8.98 -22.43 -2.36
C LEU A 175 9.53 -23.85 -2.54
N GLU A 176 8.67 -24.84 -2.82
CA GLU A 176 9.13 -26.19 -3.09
C GLU A 176 9.89 -26.28 -4.42
N THR A 177 9.37 -25.64 -5.47
CA THR A 177 10.05 -25.55 -6.77
C THR A 177 11.43 -24.90 -6.65
N GLU A 178 11.53 -23.78 -5.93
CA GLU A 178 12.81 -23.10 -5.67
C GLU A 178 13.78 -24.01 -4.90
N ARG A 179 13.29 -24.68 -3.85
CA ARG A 179 14.08 -25.62 -3.06
C ARG A 179 14.60 -26.77 -3.91
N PHE A 180 13.77 -27.36 -4.76
CA PHE A 180 14.15 -28.45 -5.65
C PHE A 180 15.32 -28.04 -6.55
N TYR A 181 15.21 -26.90 -7.25
CA TYR A 181 16.26 -26.42 -8.14
C TYR A 181 17.54 -26.03 -7.39
N ALA A 182 17.44 -25.37 -6.23
CA ALA A 182 18.61 -25.04 -5.42
C ALA A 182 19.39 -26.30 -5.00
N VAL A 183 18.69 -27.31 -4.47
CA VAL A 183 19.31 -28.59 -4.07
C VAL A 183 19.89 -29.32 -5.28
N ALA A 184 19.17 -29.35 -6.40
CA ALA A 184 19.62 -29.97 -7.63
C ALA A 184 20.92 -29.35 -8.18
N GLU A 185 21.14 -28.06 -7.95
CA GLU A 185 22.36 -27.34 -8.33
C GLU A 185 23.46 -27.37 -7.25
N GLY A 186 23.24 -28.09 -6.14
CA GLY A 186 24.19 -28.15 -5.02
C GLY A 186 24.26 -26.86 -4.20
N ARG A 187 23.27 -25.97 -4.35
CA ARG A 187 23.11 -24.74 -3.57
C ARG A 187 22.27 -25.05 -2.32
N SER A 188 22.54 -24.32 -1.25
CA SER A 188 21.64 -24.35 -0.09
C SER A 188 20.36 -23.59 -0.44
N PRO A 189 19.17 -24.10 -0.07
CA PRO A 189 17.95 -23.32 -0.14
C PRO A 189 18.13 -21.99 0.60
N PRO A 190 17.58 -20.87 0.10
CA PRO A 190 17.76 -19.58 0.72
C PRO A 190 17.18 -19.55 2.13
N GLU A 191 17.91 -18.96 3.08
CA GLU A 191 17.36 -18.63 4.39
C GLU A 191 16.24 -17.61 4.22
N ARG A 192 15.04 -17.99 4.66
CA ARG A 192 13.83 -17.16 4.65
C ARG A 192 13.19 -17.22 6.04
N GLY A 193 12.36 -16.24 6.33
CA GLY A 193 11.59 -16.19 7.55
C GLY A 193 12.25 -15.37 8.65
N GLY A 194 11.40 -15.03 9.62
CA GLY A 194 11.78 -14.26 10.78
C GLY A 194 10.51 -13.94 11.55
N ARG A 195 10.61 -13.88 12.86
CA ARG A 195 9.50 -13.49 13.72
C ARG A 195 9.96 -12.41 14.67
N ILE A 196 9.03 -11.56 15.08
CA ILE A 196 9.24 -10.65 16.18
C ILE A 196 9.60 -11.47 17.42
N ASP A 197 10.74 -11.17 18.00
CA ASP A 197 11.27 -11.81 19.20
C ASP A 197 11.72 -10.78 20.25
N ARG A 198 12.25 -11.25 21.38
CA ARG A 198 12.69 -10.37 22.47
C ARG A 198 13.82 -9.42 22.07
N ARG A 199 14.68 -9.79 21.10
CA ARG A 199 15.79 -8.94 20.65
C ARG A 199 15.27 -7.65 20.02
N HIS A 200 14.21 -7.75 19.23
CA HIS A 200 13.54 -6.60 18.63
C HIS A 200 13.02 -5.62 19.70
N ARG A 201 12.31 -6.15 20.72
CA ARG A 201 11.80 -5.35 21.84
C ARG A 201 12.91 -4.68 22.62
N ASP A 202 13.94 -5.44 22.98
CA ASP A 202 15.01 -4.94 23.83
C ASP A 202 15.84 -3.87 23.10
N ALA A 203 16.02 -4.01 21.77
CA ALA A 203 16.62 -2.98 20.92
C ALA A 203 15.79 -1.69 20.92
N VAL A 204 14.47 -1.78 20.63
CA VAL A 204 13.59 -0.60 20.61
C VAL A 204 13.48 0.04 21.99
N ARG A 205 13.38 -0.73 23.09
CA ARG A 205 13.40 -0.19 24.45
C ARG A 205 14.71 0.55 24.76
N THR A 206 15.84 -0.02 24.36
CA THR A 206 17.16 0.61 24.55
C THR A 206 17.27 1.92 23.76
N TYR A 207 16.79 1.92 22.52
CA TYR A 207 16.68 3.14 21.72
C TYR A 207 15.80 4.16 22.44
N MET A 208 14.55 3.80 22.77
CA MET A 208 13.61 4.70 23.43
C MET A 208 14.14 5.24 24.76
N ALA A 209 14.88 4.46 25.56
CA ALA A 209 15.49 4.94 26.80
C ALA A 209 16.51 6.07 26.58
N LYS A 210 17.19 6.11 25.43
CA LYS A 210 18.14 7.19 25.06
C LYS A 210 17.45 8.44 24.52
N TYR A 211 16.33 8.27 23.83
CA TYR A 211 15.61 9.37 23.16
C TYR A 211 14.42 9.90 23.97
N ARG A 212 14.01 9.19 25.03
CA ARG A 212 13.05 9.66 26.00
C ARG A 212 13.65 10.84 26.76
N ARG A 213 13.02 11.99 26.63
CA ARG A 213 13.38 13.22 27.33
C ARG A 213 12.14 13.78 27.99
N GLU A 214 12.32 14.42 29.13
CA GLU A 214 11.26 15.14 29.84
C GLU A 214 11.66 16.63 30.01
N ASP A 215 12.52 17.10 29.13
CA ASP A 215 13.07 18.46 29.07
C ASP A 215 12.07 19.50 28.54
N THR A 216 11.03 19.05 27.81
CA THR A 216 9.97 19.92 27.29
C THR A 216 8.59 19.33 27.57
N PRO A 217 7.53 20.17 27.61
CA PRO A 217 6.15 19.69 27.72
C PRO A 217 5.75 18.72 26.60
N VAL A 218 6.25 18.92 25.37
CA VAL A 218 6.03 18.00 24.23
C VAL A 218 6.65 16.63 24.50
N ASN A 219 7.89 16.58 24.97
CA ASN A 219 8.59 15.31 25.18
C ASN A 219 8.02 14.53 26.38
N THR A 220 7.55 15.24 27.41
CA THR A 220 6.76 14.65 28.51
C THR A 220 5.47 14.01 27.98
N LEU A 221 4.74 14.73 27.13
CA LEU A 221 3.53 14.23 26.48
C LEU A 221 3.78 13.00 25.61
N ARG A 222 4.83 13.02 24.79
CA ARG A 222 5.25 11.86 23.98
C ARG A 222 5.54 10.63 24.85
N SER A 223 6.19 10.83 26.00
CA SER A 223 6.49 9.77 26.95
C SER A 223 5.21 9.19 27.58
N GLN A 224 4.25 10.03 27.95
CA GLN A 224 2.94 9.61 28.46
C GLN A 224 2.14 8.81 27.42
N ILE A 225 2.14 9.25 26.16
CA ILE A 225 1.48 8.54 25.04
C ILE A 225 2.12 7.16 24.85
N LEU A 226 3.45 7.10 24.82
CA LEU A 226 4.21 5.86 24.67
C LEU A 226 3.88 4.86 25.79
N ASP A 227 3.97 5.30 27.05
CA ASP A 227 3.72 4.44 28.21
C ASP A 227 2.29 3.89 28.20
N HIS A 228 1.31 4.75 27.89
CA HIS A 228 -0.09 4.33 27.80
C HIS A 228 -0.32 3.31 26.68
N ALA A 229 0.24 3.56 25.49
CA ALA A 229 0.14 2.61 24.36
C ALA A 229 0.80 1.26 24.70
N VAL A 230 1.98 1.25 25.32
CA VAL A 230 2.66 0.02 25.73
C VAL A 230 1.85 -0.76 26.76
N VAL A 231 1.19 -0.10 27.71
CA VAL A 231 0.28 -0.78 28.66
C VAL A 231 -0.90 -1.43 27.92
N LYS A 232 -1.48 -0.73 26.94
CA LYS A 232 -2.59 -1.23 26.12
C LYS A 232 -2.22 -2.45 25.25
N ALA A 233 -0.94 -2.75 25.05
CA ALA A 233 -0.50 -3.99 24.40
C ALA A 233 -1.02 -5.26 25.11
N ALA A 234 -1.48 -5.16 26.36
CA ALA A 234 -2.18 -6.20 27.12
C ALA A 234 -3.52 -6.65 26.52
N LEU A 235 -4.23 -5.74 25.83
CA LEU A 235 -5.56 -6.01 25.29
C LEU A 235 -5.49 -7.13 24.26
N THR A 236 -6.59 -7.85 24.06
CA THR A 236 -6.64 -8.96 23.10
C THR A 236 -6.50 -8.46 21.65
N PRO A 237 -5.97 -9.30 20.74
CA PRO A 237 -5.88 -8.97 19.32
C PRO A 237 -7.20 -8.45 18.72
N GLY A 238 -7.10 -7.57 17.73
CA GLY A 238 -8.25 -6.95 17.07
C GLY A 238 -7.98 -5.55 16.53
N LEU A 239 -9.02 -4.73 16.42
CA LEU A 239 -8.91 -3.38 15.87
C LEU A 239 -8.58 -2.35 16.95
N PHE A 240 -7.70 -1.39 16.66
CA PHE A 240 -7.29 -0.32 17.55
C PHE A 240 -7.23 1.02 16.82
N THR A 241 -7.32 2.13 17.55
CA THR A 241 -7.02 3.47 17.05
C THR A 241 -5.84 4.07 17.79
N LEU A 242 -5.05 4.90 17.10
CA LEU A 242 -4.03 5.75 17.73
C LEU A 242 -4.24 7.18 17.24
N THR A 243 -5.05 7.92 17.98
CA THR A 243 -5.45 9.29 17.64
C THR A 243 -4.51 10.30 18.30
N VAL A 244 -3.45 10.69 17.59
CA VAL A 244 -2.39 11.57 18.13
C VAL A 244 -2.12 12.75 17.19
N PRO A 245 -2.19 14.00 17.69
CA PRO A 245 -1.88 15.19 16.90
C PRO A 245 -0.50 15.14 16.22
N THR A 246 -0.34 15.91 15.15
CA THR A 246 0.94 15.98 14.43
C THR A 246 2.08 16.41 15.37
N GLY A 247 3.17 15.67 15.36
CA GLY A 247 4.31 15.88 16.27
C GLY A 247 4.22 15.11 17.61
N GLY A 248 3.15 14.39 17.90
CA GLY A 248 2.99 13.62 19.15
C GLY A 248 3.75 12.28 19.22
N GLY A 249 4.65 11.97 18.28
CA GLY A 249 5.50 10.77 18.35
C GLY A 249 4.83 9.47 17.90
N LYS A 250 3.89 9.53 16.95
CA LYS A 250 3.12 8.38 16.42
C LYS A 250 3.99 7.19 16.01
N THR A 251 4.97 7.42 15.15
CA THR A 251 5.76 6.36 14.49
C THR A 251 6.46 5.41 15.47
N LEU A 252 7.19 5.95 16.46
CA LEU A 252 7.88 5.12 17.45
C LEU A 252 6.94 4.55 18.52
N THR A 253 5.84 5.26 18.81
CA THR A 253 4.78 4.78 19.71
C THR A 253 4.08 3.55 19.13
N SER A 254 3.66 3.62 17.87
CA SER A 254 2.97 2.52 17.20
C SER A 254 3.90 1.32 16.99
N LEU A 255 5.18 1.54 16.67
CA LEU A 255 6.19 0.47 16.63
C LEU A 255 6.36 -0.21 18.00
N SER A 256 6.49 0.58 19.07
CA SER A 256 6.67 0.05 20.43
C SER A 256 5.46 -0.76 20.88
N PHE A 257 4.24 -0.24 20.66
CA PHE A 257 3.01 -1.00 20.89
C PHE A 257 3.00 -2.30 20.09
N ALA A 258 3.31 -2.24 18.79
CA ALA A 258 3.24 -3.38 17.89
C ALA A 258 4.18 -4.52 18.31
N ILE A 259 5.43 -4.21 18.70
CA ILE A 259 6.39 -5.21 19.18
C ILE A 259 5.92 -5.83 20.50
N GLU A 260 5.51 -5.01 21.47
CA GLU A 260 5.05 -5.50 22.78
C GLU A 260 3.79 -6.37 22.64
N HIS A 261 2.85 -5.94 21.80
CA HIS A 261 1.61 -6.65 21.53
C HIS A 261 1.87 -7.97 20.80
N ALA A 262 2.77 -7.96 19.81
CA ALA A 262 3.16 -9.16 19.08
C ALA A 262 3.77 -10.22 19.99
N LEU A 263 4.71 -9.85 20.85
CA LEU A 263 5.33 -10.78 21.79
C LEU A 263 4.34 -11.33 22.81
N ARG A 264 3.37 -10.52 23.24
CA ARG A 264 2.41 -10.92 24.26
C ARG A 264 1.40 -11.94 23.75
N HIS A 265 0.98 -11.80 22.49
CA HIS A 265 -0.06 -12.63 21.88
C HIS A 265 0.48 -13.65 20.87
N GLY A 266 1.81 -13.74 20.72
CA GLY A 266 2.44 -14.67 19.77
C GLY A 266 2.18 -14.31 18.31
N LEU A 267 2.03 -13.01 18.00
CA LEU A 267 1.94 -12.52 16.63
C LEU A 267 3.34 -12.55 16.00
N GLU A 268 3.39 -12.85 14.71
CA GLU A 268 4.63 -13.23 14.04
C GLU A 268 5.40 -12.02 13.50
N ARG A 269 4.68 -10.99 13.05
CA ARG A 269 5.26 -9.89 12.28
C ARG A 269 4.54 -8.56 12.44
N ILE A 270 5.21 -7.49 12.04
CA ILE A 270 4.68 -6.12 11.99
C ILE A 270 4.66 -5.64 10.54
N ILE A 271 3.52 -5.10 10.11
CA ILE A 271 3.33 -4.54 8.78
C ILE A 271 2.95 -3.08 8.95
N TYR A 272 3.87 -2.19 8.62
CA TYR A 272 3.69 -0.75 8.71
C TYR A 272 3.33 -0.18 7.34
N VAL A 273 2.07 0.21 7.19
CA VAL A 273 1.46 0.70 5.96
C VAL A 273 1.45 2.22 5.99
N ILE A 274 2.19 2.85 5.08
CA ILE A 274 2.28 4.31 4.95
C ILE A 274 1.44 4.82 3.78
N PRO A 275 1.01 6.10 3.79
CA PRO A 275 0.16 6.65 2.73
C PRO A 275 0.90 6.94 1.42
N PHE A 276 2.14 7.43 1.48
CA PHE A 276 2.87 7.96 0.32
C PHE A 276 4.28 7.38 0.20
N THR A 277 4.76 7.16 -1.02
CA THR A 277 6.12 6.67 -1.31
C THR A 277 7.21 7.63 -0.84
N SER A 278 6.93 8.93 -0.73
CA SER A 278 7.94 9.95 -0.42
C SER A 278 8.55 9.86 1.00
N ILE A 279 7.96 9.03 1.89
CA ILE A 279 8.33 8.95 3.32
C ILE A 279 8.75 7.53 3.71
N ILE A 280 8.71 6.58 2.77
CA ILE A 280 8.98 5.17 3.06
C ILE A 280 10.40 4.94 3.54
N GLU A 281 11.37 5.46 2.79
CA GLU A 281 12.80 5.37 3.09
C GLU A 281 13.10 5.95 4.48
N GLN A 282 12.49 7.09 4.82
CA GLN A 282 12.68 7.73 6.12
C GLN A 282 12.09 6.88 7.25
N THR A 283 10.91 6.30 7.06
CA THR A 283 10.26 5.47 8.09
C THR A 283 11.03 4.17 8.31
N ALA A 284 11.43 3.51 7.22
CA ALA A 284 12.26 2.31 7.27
C ALA A 284 13.60 2.59 7.97
N GLU A 285 14.23 3.73 7.69
CA GLU A 285 15.49 4.12 8.34
C GLU A 285 15.33 4.39 9.83
N VAL A 286 14.24 5.03 10.25
CA VAL A 286 13.91 5.19 11.68
C VAL A 286 13.81 3.82 12.37
N PHE A 287 13.19 2.83 11.71
CA PHE A 287 13.06 1.48 12.27
C PHE A 287 14.40 0.74 12.32
N ARG A 288 15.20 0.79 11.25
CA ARG A 288 16.57 0.22 11.23
C ARG A 288 17.44 0.83 12.32
N THR A 289 17.37 2.14 12.50
CA THR A 289 18.10 2.86 13.55
C THR A 289 17.62 2.43 14.95
N ALA A 290 16.31 2.30 15.15
CA ALA A 290 15.74 1.89 16.44
C ALA A 290 16.11 0.45 16.82
N LEU A 291 16.24 -0.44 15.83
CA LEU A 291 16.65 -1.83 16.01
C LEU A 291 18.18 -2.00 16.13
N GLY A 292 18.95 -1.07 15.56
CA GLY A 292 20.41 -1.13 15.52
C GLY A 292 20.96 -2.06 14.44
N ALA A 293 22.27 -1.98 14.20
CA ALA A 293 22.93 -2.64 13.07
C ALA A 293 22.74 -4.18 13.03
N GLY A 294 22.60 -4.83 14.19
CA GLY A 294 22.44 -6.28 14.28
C GLY A 294 21.07 -6.81 13.83
N LEU A 295 20.05 -5.96 13.76
CA LEU A 295 18.67 -6.31 13.40
C LEU A 295 18.14 -5.45 12.23
N ALA A 296 18.99 -4.61 11.62
CA ALA A 296 18.58 -3.77 10.50
C ALA A 296 18.11 -4.58 9.28
N GLY A 297 18.60 -5.81 9.12
CA GLY A 297 18.17 -6.75 8.07
C GLY A 297 16.77 -7.32 8.27
N ASP A 298 16.15 -7.13 9.44
CA ASP A 298 14.79 -7.60 9.75
C ASP A 298 13.71 -6.61 9.29
N VAL A 299 14.13 -5.46 8.72
CA VAL A 299 13.24 -4.42 8.16
C VAL A 299 13.26 -4.48 6.64
N LEU A 300 12.20 -5.01 6.07
CA LEU A 300 11.94 -4.96 4.64
C LEU A 300 11.23 -3.66 4.26
N GLU A 301 11.74 -2.99 3.24
CA GLU A 301 11.14 -1.81 2.63
C GLU A 301 10.58 -2.20 1.25
N HIS A 302 9.28 -2.02 1.03
CA HIS A 302 8.63 -2.51 -0.17
C HIS A 302 7.63 -1.51 -0.76
N HIS A 303 7.92 -1.00 -1.96
CA HIS A 303 7.05 -0.11 -2.74
C HIS A 303 7.30 -0.23 -4.24
N SER A 304 6.37 0.27 -5.05
CA SER A 304 6.40 0.18 -6.52
C SER A 304 7.67 0.73 -7.18
N SER A 305 8.40 1.64 -6.53
CA SER A 305 9.70 2.11 -7.04
C SER A 305 10.80 1.06 -6.92
N PHE A 306 10.58 -0.08 -6.26
CA PHE A 306 11.46 -1.26 -6.28
C PHE A 306 11.05 -2.28 -7.35
N ASP A 307 9.87 -2.15 -7.96
CA ASP A 307 9.31 -3.12 -8.92
C ASP A 307 9.81 -2.91 -10.37
N TRP A 308 10.89 -2.14 -10.58
CA TRP A 308 11.47 -2.01 -11.92
C TRP A 308 11.77 -3.37 -12.52
N ASP A 309 12.13 -4.38 -11.71
CA ASP A 309 12.48 -5.72 -12.15
C ASP A 309 11.31 -6.60 -12.61
N ALA A 310 10.06 -6.10 -12.58
CA ALA A 310 8.95 -6.75 -13.23
C ALA A 310 9.07 -6.58 -14.76
N ARG A 311 9.32 -7.68 -15.48
CA ARG A 311 9.14 -7.71 -16.94
C ARG A 311 7.72 -7.24 -17.28
N GLN A 312 7.54 -6.51 -18.38
CA GLN A 312 6.19 -6.34 -18.93
C GLN A 312 5.61 -7.73 -19.21
N PRO A 313 4.31 -7.95 -18.96
CA PRO A 313 3.68 -9.24 -19.20
C PRO A 313 3.79 -9.59 -20.70
N THR A 314 4.65 -10.53 -21.02
CA THR A 314 4.46 -11.37 -22.20
C THR A 314 3.34 -12.37 -21.90
N GLU A 315 2.63 -12.85 -22.92
CA GLU A 315 1.69 -13.97 -22.76
C GLU A 315 2.38 -15.28 -22.31
N GLU A 316 3.72 -15.25 -22.25
CA GLU A 316 4.62 -16.29 -21.76
C GLU A 316 5.03 -15.96 -20.32
N GLY A 317 4.92 -16.97 -19.45
CA GLY A 317 4.96 -16.84 -18.00
C GLY A 317 6.24 -16.25 -17.39
N ASP A 318 6.15 -16.04 -16.07
CA ASP A 318 7.15 -15.39 -15.23
C ASP A 318 8.45 -16.22 -15.10
N GLU A 319 9.33 -16.19 -16.10
CA GLU A 319 10.70 -16.70 -15.95
C GLU A 319 11.57 -15.63 -15.27
N GLU A 320 12.05 -15.94 -14.06
CA GLU A 320 12.97 -15.11 -13.28
C GLU A 320 14.43 -15.52 -13.52
N GLY A 321 15.25 -14.57 -13.98
CA GLY A 321 16.70 -14.73 -14.03
C GLY A 321 17.34 -14.38 -12.69
N GLU A 322 18.16 -15.28 -12.15
CA GLU A 322 18.93 -15.04 -10.92
C GLU A 322 19.89 -13.86 -11.08
N GLY A 323 19.68 -12.80 -10.30
CA GLY A 323 20.62 -11.71 -10.08
C GLY A 323 21.39 -11.89 -8.75
N ALA A 324 22.51 -11.18 -8.60
CA ALA A 324 23.44 -11.27 -7.47
C ALA A 324 22.78 -11.43 -6.07
N SER A 325 23.36 -12.29 -5.23
CA SER A 325 22.72 -12.96 -4.07
C SER A 325 21.96 -12.07 -3.08
N GLY A 326 22.30 -10.79 -2.95
CA GLY A 326 21.62 -9.83 -2.08
C GLY A 326 20.26 -9.35 -2.61
N LEU A 327 20.09 -9.20 -3.93
CA LEU A 327 18.82 -8.73 -4.52
C LEU A 327 17.80 -9.84 -4.69
N ALA A 328 18.28 -11.04 -5.00
CA ALA A 328 17.41 -12.20 -5.03
C ALA A 328 16.72 -12.36 -3.66
N LYS A 329 17.44 -12.11 -2.55
CA LYS A 329 16.85 -12.12 -1.20
C LYS A 329 15.78 -11.04 -1.02
N LEU A 330 16.10 -9.77 -1.32
CA LEU A 330 15.14 -8.67 -1.17
C LEU A 330 13.88 -8.84 -2.03
N ARG A 331 14.02 -9.34 -3.27
CA ARG A 331 12.90 -9.65 -4.16
C ARG A 331 12.02 -10.77 -3.59
N ARG A 332 12.66 -11.85 -3.11
CA ARG A 332 11.99 -12.97 -2.46
C ARG A 332 11.22 -12.55 -1.20
N ASP A 333 11.83 -11.72 -0.36
CA ASP A 333 11.22 -11.19 0.87
C ASP A 333 10.07 -10.22 0.53
N ALA A 334 10.19 -9.45 -0.57
CA ALA A 334 9.13 -8.60 -1.09
C ALA A 334 7.93 -9.38 -1.63
N GLU A 335 8.16 -10.54 -2.25
CA GLU A 335 7.11 -11.38 -2.84
C GLU A 335 6.29 -12.13 -1.79
N ASN A 336 6.90 -12.54 -0.67
CA ASN A 336 6.22 -13.31 0.37
C ASN A 336 5.98 -12.55 1.69
N TRP A 337 6.64 -11.41 1.96
CA TRP A 337 6.56 -10.69 3.25
C TRP A 337 6.90 -11.56 4.47
N ASP A 338 7.86 -12.48 4.29
CA ASP A 338 8.30 -13.40 5.33
C ASP A 338 9.51 -12.85 6.13
N VAL A 339 9.34 -11.63 6.67
CA VAL A 339 10.30 -10.96 7.56
C VAL A 339 9.61 -10.40 8.80
N PRO A 340 10.35 -10.10 9.90
CA PRO A 340 9.74 -9.59 11.13
C PRO A 340 9.03 -8.24 10.98
N ILE A 341 9.61 -7.29 10.23
CA ILE A 341 9.04 -5.95 10.02
C ILE A 341 9.01 -5.61 8.53
N VAL A 342 7.81 -5.35 8.02
CA VAL A 342 7.58 -4.88 6.65
C VAL A 342 7.11 -3.44 6.69
N VAL A 343 7.79 -2.54 5.98
CA VAL A 343 7.36 -1.17 5.72
C VAL A 343 6.91 -1.09 4.26
N THR A 344 5.63 -0.84 4.04
CA THR A 344 4.99 -0.88 2.71
C THR A 344 4.04 0.30 2.53
N THR A 345 3.61 0.57 1.29
CA THR A 345 2.60 1.60 1.01
C THR A 345 1.17 1.05 1.13
N ALA A 346 0.20 1.94 1.34
CA ALA A 346 -1.23 1.64 1.30
C ALA A 346 -1.66 1.05 -0.03
N VAL A 347 -1.11 1.56 -1.15
CA VAL A 347 -1.32 1.01 -2.50
C VAL A 347 -0.90 -0.45 -2.55
N GLN A 348 0.36 -0.74 -2.18
CA GLN A 348 0.87 -2.10 -2.21
C GLN A 348 0.09 -3.03 -1.29
N PHE A 349 -0.26 -2.56 -0.08
CA PHE A 349 -1.01 -3.33 0.89
C PHE A 349 -2.42 -3.67 0.39
N PHE A 350 -3.23 -2.65 0.08
CA PHE A 350 -4.62 -2.87 -0.31
C PHE A 350 -4.75 -3.52 -1.69
N GLU A 351 -3.98 -3.11 -2.70
CA GLU A 351 -4.08 -3.77 -4.01
C GLU A 351 -3.66 -5.24 -3.96
N SER A 352 -2.69 -5.62 -3.11
CA SER A 352 -2.36 -7.04 -2.91
C SER A 352 -3.56 -7.81 -2.33
N LEU A 353 -4.31 -7.21 -1.40
CA LEU A 353 -5.52 -7.83 -0.82
C LEU A 353 -6.61 -8.12 -1.84
N PHE A 354 -6.60 -7.49 -3.02
CA PHE A 354 -7.58 -7.69 -4.10
C PHE A 354 -6.97 -8.23 -5.43
N ALA A 355 -5.64 -8.35 -5.53
CA ALA A 355 -4.93 -8.84 -6.73
C ALA A 355 -5.24 -10.30 -7.11
N ALA A 356 -5.51 -10.58 -8.38
CA ALA A 356 -5.73 -11.95 -8.87
C ALA A 356 -4.43 -12.67 -9.28
N ARG A 357 -3.33 -11.94 -9.45
CA ARG A 357 -2.05 -12.48 -9.94
C ARG A 357 -1.31 -13.27 -8.84
N THR A 358 -0.65 -14.35 -9.25
CA THR A 358 0.17 -15.23 -8.39
C THR A 358 1.23 -14.45 -7.62
N SER A 359 2.09 -13.71 -8.30
CA SER A 359 3.19 -12.93 -7.72
C SER A 359 2.75 -11.94 -6.64
N ARG A 360 1.62 -11.26 -6.84
CA ARG A 360 1.06 -10.32 -5.85
C ARG A 360 0.37 -11.03 -4.69
N ALA A 361 -0.20 -12.22 -4.92
CA ALA A 361 -0.93 -12.97 -3.90
C ALA A 361 -0.04 -13.75 -2.92
N ARG A 362 1.21 -14.08 -3.26
CA ARG A 362 2.12 -14.89 -2.42
C ARG A 362 2.27 -14.37 -0.99
N LYS A 363 2.27 -13.05 -0.78
CA LYS A 363 2.38 -12.43 0.54
C LYS A 363 1.15 -12.47 1.45
N LEU A 364 -0.04 -12.75 0.93
CA LEU A 364 -1.29 -12.50 1.68
C LEU A 364 -1.44 -13.39 2.92
N HIS A 365 -1.10 -14.67 2.84
CA HIS A 365 -1.19 -15.57 3.98
C HIS A 365 -0.29 -15.14 5.16
N ASN A 366 0.81 -14.43 4.88
CA ASN A 366 1.67 -13.82 5.89
C ASN A 366 1.02 -12.59 6.57
N LEU A 367 -0.15 -12.13 6.15
CA LEU A 367 -0.92 -11.14 6.94
C LEU A 367 -1.55 -11.75 8.20
N ALA A 368 -1.78 -13.07 8.22
CA ALA A 368 -2.33 -13.74 9.39
C ALA A 368 -1.39 -13.62 10.59
N LYS A 369 -1.96 -13.42 11.79
CA LYS A 369 -1.23 -13.23 13.05
C LYS A 369 -0.16 -12.13 12.97
N SER A 370 -0.48 -11.00 12.35
CA SER A 370 0.40 -9.83 12.28
C SER A 370 -0.16 -8.62 13.05
N VAL A 371 0.71 -7.70 13.46
CA VAL A 371 0.28 -6.34 13.82
C VAL A 371 0.39 -5.47 12.58
N ILE A 372 -0.72 -4.88 12.13
CA ILE A 372 -0.80 -4.05 10.93
C ILE A 372 -1.05 -2.61 11.38
N VAL A 373 -0.08 -1.72 11.18
CA VAL A 373 -0.24 -0.29 11.47
C VAL A 373 -0.55 0.43 10.17
N ILE A 374 -1.75 1.02 10.07
CA ILE A 374 -2.12 1.85 8.93
C ILE A 374 -1.92 3.31 9.36
N ASP A 375 -0.79 3.87 8.96
CA ASP A 375 -0.44 5.26 9.25
C ASP A 375 -1.16 6.22 8.30
N GLU A 376 -1.57 7.36 8.83
CA GLU A 376 -2.42 8.34 8.15
C GLU A 376 -3.66 7.68 7.51
N ALA A 377 -4.39 6.86 8.28
CA ALA A 377 -5.54 6.06 7.84
C ALA A 377 -6.63 6.82 7.04
N GLN A 378 -6.66 8.15 7.12
CA GLN A 378 -7.50 8.99 6.25
C GLN A 378 -7.11 9.00 4.77
N SER A 379 -5.95 8.45 4.41
CA SER A 379 -5.51 8.38 3.00
C SER A 379 -6.25 7.31 2.19
N ILE A 380 -7.08 6.49 2.83
CA ILE A 380 -7.91 5.50 2.12
C ILE A 380 -8.87 6.26 1.19
N PRO A 381 -8.85 5.99 -0.14
CA PRO A 381 -9.74 6.66 -1.08
C PRO A 381 -11.20 6.39 -0.75
N VAL A 382 -12.02 7.46 -0.77
CA VAL A 382 -13.45 7.36 -0.46
C VAL A 382 -14.16 6.30 -1.31
N HIS A 383 -13.81 6.22 -2.60
CA HIS A 383 -14.43 5.29 -3.55
C HIS A 383 -14.08 3.80 -3.31
N LEU A 384 -13.06 3.50 -2.49
CA LEU A 384 -12.68 2.16 -2.06
C LEU A 384 -12.85 1.94 -0.55
N LEU A 385 -13.50 2.89 0.15
CA LEU A 385 -13.50 2.91 1.62
C LEU A 385 -14.13 1.65 2.21
N ARG A 386 -15.32 1.25 1.73
CA ARG A 386 -16.02 0.06 2.26
C ARG A 386 -15.27 -1.24 1.94
N PRO A 387 -14.78 -1.50 0.70
CA PRO A 387 -13.90 -2.63 0.42
C PRO A 387 -12.67 -2.71 1.36
N CYS A 388 -11.98 -1.59 1.58
CA CYS A 388 -10.83 -1.53 2.49
C CYS A 388 -11.23 -1.86 3.93
N MET A 389 -12.35 -1.30 4.42
CA MET A 389 -12.88 -1.60 5.75
C MET A 389 -13.27 -3.07 5.89
N ALA A 390 -13.88 -3.67 4.87
CA ALA A 390 -14.22 -5.10 4.87
C ALA A 390 -12.97 -5.96 5.03
N ALA A 391 -11.88 -5.64 4.34
CA ALA A 391 -10.60 -6.34 4.46
C ALA A 391 -9.94 -6.16 5.84
N ILE A 392 -9.98 -4.95 6.40
CA ILE A 392 -9.47 -4.66 7.76
C ILE A 392 -10.23 -5.47 8.82
N ASP A 393 -11.57 -5.45 8.76
CA ASP A 393 -12.42 -6.19 9.69
C ASP A 393 -12.21 -7.71 9.58
N GLU A 394 -12.05 -8.20 8.35
CA GLU A 394 -11.83 -9.61 8.07
C GLU A 394 -10.51 -10.11 8.66
N LEU A 395 -9.40 -9.38 8.41
CA LEU A 395 -8.07 -9.68 8.94
C LEU A 395 -8.08 -9.76 10.48
N ALA A 396 -8.75 -8.80 11.13
CA ALA A 396 -8.82 -8.74 12.58
C ALA A 396 -9.63 -9.88 13.20
N LYS A 397 -10.77 -10.22 12.60
CA LYS A 397 -11.71 -11.20 13.16
C LYS A 397 -11.33 -12.64 12.89
N ASN A 398 -10.88 -12.95 11.67
CA ASN A 398 -10.76 -14.32 11.20
C ASN A 398 -9.31 -14.75 10.91
N TYR A 399 -8.35 -13.82 10.91
CA TYR A 399 -6.93 -14.12 10.62
C TYR A 399 -5.99 -13.77 11.79
N GLY A 400 -6.54 -13.42 12.95
CA GLY A 400 -5.78 -13.15 14.17
C GLY A 400 -4.87 -11.92 14.08
N ALA A 401 -5.10 -11.03 13.11
CA ALA A 401 -4.33 -9.80 12.99
C ALA A 401 -4.79 -8.76 14.02
N SER A 402 -3.88 -7.85 14.38
CA SER A 402 -4.23 -6.64 15.12
C SER A 402 -3.98 -5.42 14.26
N VAL A 403 -5.04 -4.68 13.92
CA VAL A 403 -4.95 -3.54 13.00
C VAL A 403 -5.06 -2.24 13.78
N VAL A 404 -4.08 -1.36 13.64
CA VAL A 404 -4.03 -0.04 14.28
C VAL A 404 -4.27 1.03 13.22
N LEU A 405 -5.39 1.76 13.33
CA LEU A 405 -5.64 2.95 12.52
C LEU A 405 -4.97 4.14 13.21
N CYS A 406 -3.84 4.60 12.67
CA CYS A 406 -2.96 5.60 13.27
C CYS A 406 -3.05 6.92 12.50
N THR A 407 -3.49 8.01 13.13
CA THR A 407 -3.51 9.32 12.48
C THR A 407 -3.72 10.48 13.47
N ALA A 408 -3.46 11.71 13.01
CA ALA A 408 -4.01 12.89 13.67
C ALA A 408 -5.52 13.01 13.37
N THR A 409 -5.90 13.08 12.09
CA THR A 409 -7.28 13.30 11.67
C THR A 409 -8.01 11.96 11.49
N GLN A 410 -8.40 11.34 12.60
CA GLN A 410 -9.06 10.02 12.59
C GLN A 410 -10.33 10.04 11.73
N PRO A 411 -10.41 9.22 10.66
CA PRO A 411 -11.64 9.09 9.90
C PRO A 411 -12.73 8.46 10.76
N ALA A 412 -13.97 8.95 10.61
CA ALA A 412 -15.12 8.53 11.40
C ALA A 412 -15.67 7.16 10.93
N LEU A 413 -14.87 6.11 11.12
CA LEU A 413 -15.13 4.76 10.60
C LEU A 413 -15.73 3.81 11.64
N ARG A 414 -15.78 4.20 12.92
CA ARG A 414 -16.33 3.33 13.96
C ARG A 414 -17.85 3.39 13.95
N LYS A 415 -18.51 2.29 14.31
CA LYS A 415 -19.98 2.26 14.42
C LYS A 415 -20.52 3.38 15.33
N GLN A 416 -19.83 3.64 16.43
CA GLN A 416 -20.18 4.68 17.41
C GLN A 416 -19.94 6.12 16.92
N ASP A 417 -19.22 6.33 15.82
CA ASP A 417 -19.05 7.68 15.25
C ASP A 417 -20.31 8.14 14.49
N ASP A 418 -21.18 7.19 14.10
CA ASP A 418 -22.44 7.39 13.34
C ASP A 418 -22.28 8.40 12.18
N ALA A 419 -21.22 8.20 11.39
CA ALA A 419 -20.84 9.08 10.29
C ALA A 419 -21.07 8.47 8.91
N LEU A 420 -21.04 7.14 8.80
CA LEU A 420 -21.21 6.44 7.53
C LEU A 420 -22.69 6.43 7.12
N PRO A 421 -23.00 6.71 5.84
CA PRO A 421 -24.36 6.62 5.32
C PRO A 421 -24.88 5.19 5.44
N ARG A 422 -26.20 5.04 5.58
CA ARG A 422 -26.84 3.72 5.69
C ARG A 422 -27.28 3.24 4.29
N PRO A 423 -27.26 1.93 4.01
CA PRO A 423 -27.85 1.40 2.80
C PRO A 423 -29.37 1.65 2.79
N VAL A 424 -29.90 2.13 1.66
CA VAL A 424 -31.36 2.17 1.43
C VAL A 424 -31.81 0.73 1.21
N ARG A 425 -32.47 0.13 2.20
CA ARG A 425 -33.01 -1.25 2.10
C ARG A 425 -34.42 -1.24 1.51
N ALA A 426 -34.74 -2.28 0.74
CA ALA A 426 -36.12 -2.56 0.37
C ALA A 426 -36.94 -2.91 1.63
N PRO A 427 -38.25 -2.59 1.69
CA PRO A 427 -39.10 -2.87 2.85
C PRO A 427 -39.14 -4.35 3.27
N SER A 428 -38.80 -5.28 2.37
CA SER A 428 -38.77 -6.72 2.61
C SER A 428 -37.59 -7.20 3.45
N ASP A 429 -36.53 -6.40 3.62
CA ASP A 429 -35.31 -6.77 4.36
C ASP A 429 -35.34 -6.27 5.81
N ALA A 430 -36.43 -6.60 6.52
CA ALA A 430 -36.68 -6.27 7.92
C ALA A 430 -35.79 -7.11 8.87
N GLY A 431 -34.47 -6.91 8.78
CA GLY A 431 -33.51 -7.29 9.82
C GLY A 431 -33.25 -6.11 10.78
N PRO A 432 -32.57 -6.34 11.92
CA PRO A 432 -32.16 -5.26 12.81
C PRO A 432 -31.37 -4.18 12.03
N GLU A 433 -31.55 -2.92 12.43
CA GLU A 433 -30.78 -1.79 11.89
C GLU A 433 -29.28 -2.12 11.98
N ARG A 434 -28.61 -2.28 10.83
CA ARG A 434 -27.16 -2.40 10.80
C ARG A 434 -26.57 -1.00 10.64
N THR A 435 -25.84 -0.54 11.65
CA THR A 435 -24.90 0.57 11.53
C THR A 435 -23.67 0.07 10.77
N ASP A 436 -23.37 0.67 9.61
CA ASP A 436 -22.11 0.40 8.90
C ASP A 436 -20.94 0.98 9.71
N GLY A 437 -19.77 0.32 9.67
CA GLY A 437 -18.61 0.74 10.45
C GLY A 437 -17.86 -0.38 11.17
N LEU A 438 -16.64 -0.04 11.61
CA LEU A 438 -15.76 -0.92 12.37
C LEU A 438 -16.17 -0.97 13.84
N ASP A 439 -16.06 -2.16 14.43
CA ASP A 439 -16.38 -2.40 15.84
C ASP A 439 -15.15 -2.15 16.72
N ILE A 440 -14.91 -0.87 17.04
CA ILE A 440 -13.76 -0.44 17.82
C ILE A 440 -14.25 0.34 19.05
N PRO A 441 -14.30 -0.29 20.23
CA PRO A 441 -14.73 0.39 21.45
C PRO A 441 -13.65 1.37 21.96
N ASP A 442 -14.06 2.35 22.76
CA ASP A 442 -13.18 3.42 23.26
C ASP A 442 -11.98 2.90 24.07
N GLU A 443 -12.09 1.75 24.76
CA GLU A 443 -10.93 1.20 25.47
C GLU A 443 -9.79 0.74 24.54
N ARG A 444 -10.03 0.63 23.23
CA ARG A 444 -9.02 0.29 22.23
C ARG A 444 -8.36 1.50 21.58
N GLU A 445 -8.64 2.69 22.07
CA GLU A 445 -7.81 3.87 21.79
C GLU A 445 -6.48 3.77 22.55
N LEU A 446 -5.39 3.85 21.79
CA LEU A 446 -4.03 3.72 22.30
C LEU A 446 -3.50 5.03 22.89
N ALA A 447 -4.05 6.19 22.48
CA ALA A 447 -3.77 7.46 23.13
C ALA A 447 -4.59 7.62 24.45
N PRO A 448 -4.02 8.20 25.52
CA PRO A 448 -4.68 8.26 26.84
C PRO A 448 -5.91 9.17 26.89
N ASP A 449 -5.78 10.42 26.45
CA ASP A 449 -6.87 11.40 26.39
C ASP A 449 -6.73 12.20 25.09
N PRO A 450 -7.22 11.67 23.95
CA PRO A 450 -7.12 12.36 22.67
C PRO A 450 -7.63 13.81 22.73
N ARG A 451 -8.76 14.06 23.40
CA ARG A 451 -9.32 15.42 23.55
C ARG A 451 -8.38 16.35 24.32
N GLY A 452 -7.80 15.88 25.42
CA GLY A 452 -6.78 16.62 26.17
C GLY A 452 -5.49 16.83 25.39
N LEU A 453 -5.04 15.84 24.62
CA LEU A 453 -3.85 15.95 23.76
C LEU A 453 -4.02 17.02 22.69
N TYR A 454 -5.17 17.06 22.03
CA TYR A 454 -5.49 18.10 21.04
C TYR A 454 -5.49 19.50 21.65
N ARG A 455 -6.05 19.66 22.85
CA ARG A 455 -6.00 20.94 23.58
C ARG A 455 -4.57 21.31 23.98
N ARG A 456 -3.82 20.39 24.59
CA ARG A 456 -2.46 20.64 25.12
C ARG A 456 -1.40 20.82 24.02
N LEU A 457 -1.60 20.24 22.84
CA LEU A 457 -0.69 20.36 21.69
C LEU A 457 -1.16 21.42 20.68
N ARG A 458 -2.24 22.16 20.99
CA ARG A 458 -2.71 23.27 20.17
C ARG A 458 -1.62 24.33 20.07
N ARG A 459 -1.31 24.73 18.84
CA ARG A 459 -0.25 25.71 18.53
C ARG A 459 -0.58 26.65 17.38
N VAL A 460 -1.69 26.38 16.68
CA VAL A 460 -2.10 27.07 15.45
C VAL A 460 -3.58 27.42 15.53
N ARG A 461 -3.92 28.60 15.03
CA ARG A 461 -5.29 28.99 14.72
C ARG A 461 -5.53 28.81 13.23
N VAL A 462 -6.55 28.02 12.89
CA VAL A 462 -7.04 27.95 11.52
C VAL A 462 -8.08 29.06 11.33
N GLU A 463 -7.84 29.90 10.34
CA GLU A 463 -8.74 30.96 9.89
C GLU A 463 -9.22 30.61 8.47
N TRP A 464 -10.43 31.06 8.11
CA TRP A 464 -11.00 30.85 6.78
C TRP A 464 -11.38 32.19 6.16
N SER A 465 -10.89 32.45 4.95
CA SER A 465 -11.29 33.60 4.16
C SER A 465 -12.64 33.32 3.50
N GLN A 466 -13.65 34.13 3.81
CA GLN A 466 -14.99 34.02 3.20
C GLN A 466 -15.03 34.54 1.77
N MET A 467 -14.04 35.35 1.38
CA MET A 467 -13.90 35.87 0.02
C MET A 467 -12.74 35.18 -0.70
N PRO A 468 -12.84 34.95 -2.01
CA PRO A 468 -11.70 34.53 -2.81
C PRO A 468 -10.53 35.51 -2.68
N VAL A 469 -9.31 34.98 -2.72
CA VAL A 469 -8.07 35.74 -2.55
C VAL A 469 -7.31 35.82 -3.87
N PRO A 470 -7.01 37.03 -4.38
CA PRO A 470 -6.25 37.21 -5.62
C PRO A 470 -4.76 36.94 -5.39
N ASP A 471 -4.06 36.48 -6.43
CA ASP A 471 -2.62 36.18 -6.35
C ASP A 471 -1.78 37.39 -5.97
N ALA A 472 -2.19 38.59 -6.38
CA ALA A 472 -1.55 39.84 -5.97
C ALA A 472 -1.57 40.04 -4.44
N ALA A 473 -2.64 39.65 -3.76
CA ALA A 473 -2.72 39.73 -2.29
C ALA A 473 -1.81 38.69 -1.61
N ILE A 474 -1.68 37.50 -2.20
CA ILE A 474 -0.76 36.47 -1.71
C ILE A 474 0.70 36.94 -1.89
N ALA A 475 1.05 37.49 -3.04
CA ALA A 475 2.37 38.03 -3.32
C ALA A 475 2.73 39.23 -2.41
N ALA A 476 1.75 40.10 -2.13
CA ALA A 476 1.91 41.18 -1.17
C ALA A 476 2.16 40.65 0.25
N ARG A 477 1.45 39.59 0.67
CA ARG A 477 1.68 38.98 1.98
C ARG A 477 3.08 38.38 2.11
N PHE A 478 3.61 37.76 1.06
CA PHE A 478 5.00 37.32 1.04
C PHE A 478 5.97 38.48 1.25
N ALA A 479 5.71 39.67 0.70
CA ALA A 479 6.58 40.82 0.92
C ALA A 479 6.61 41.25 2.40
N GLU A 480 5.47 41.17 3.10
CA GLU A 480 5.33 41.50 4.52
C GLU A 480 5.94 40.47 5.48
N ARG A 481 5.96 39.19 5.07
CA ARG A 481 6.38 38.08 5.93
C ARG A 481 7.72 37.49 5.47
N PRO A 482 8.80 37.61 6.28
CA PRO A 482 10.10 37.07 5.89
C PRO A 482 10.08 35.54 5.82
N GLN A 483 9.29 34.87 6.66
CA GLN A 483 9.13 33.42 6.65
C GLN A 483 7.65 33.07 6.48
N MET A 484 7.31 32.49 5.34
CA MET A 484 5.93 32.12 5.01
C MET A 484 5.90 30.95 4.04
N LEU A 485 4.90 30.10 4.20
CA LEU A 485 4.58 29.00 3.28
C LEU A 485 3.20 29.24 2.66
N CYS A 486 3.11 29.21 1.34
CA CYS A 486 1.83 29.15 0.61
C CYS A 486 1.72 27.82 -0.13
N ILE A 487 0.64 27.10 0.10
CA ILE A 487 0.34 25.81 -0.52
C ILE A 487 -0.89 25.97 -1.41
N VAL A 488 -0.75 25.60 -2.68
CA VAL A 488 -1.82 25.66 -3.68
C VAL A 488 -2.10 24.28 -4.29
N ASN A 489 -3.27 24.13 -4.90
CA ASN A 489 -3.78 22.83 -5.33
C ASN A 489 -3.18 22.32 -6.65
N SER A 490 -2.63 23.20 -7.49
CA SER A 490 -2.11 22.82 -8.81
C SER A 490 -0.70 23.34 -9.02
N ARG A 491 0.06 22.60 -9.84
CA ARG A 491 1.44 22.95 -10.22
C ARG A 491 1.48 24.27 -11.00
N ALA A 492 0.51 24.48 -11.88
CA ALA A 492 0.35 25.72 -12.63
C ALA A 492 0.22 26.94 -11.70
N HIS A 493 -0.66 26.87 -10.69
CA HIS A 493 -0.80 27.96 -9.72
C HIS A 493 0.47 28.17 -8.90
N ALA A 494 1.12 27.08 -8.46
CA ALA A 494 2.34 27.18 -7.67
C ALA A 494 3.46 27.88 -8.47
N ARG A 495 3.57 27.55 -9.76
CA ARG A 495 4.51 28.17 -10.68
C ARG A 495 4.21 29.66 -10.89
N GLU A 496 2.98 30.01 -11.25
CA GLU A 496 2.56 31.40 -11.47
C GLU A 496 2.85 32.27 -10.24
N LEU A 497 2.48 31.79 -9.05
CA LEU A 497 2.71 32.49 -7.81
C LEU A 497 4.21 32.60 -7.47
N PHE A 498 5.00 31.55 -7.71
CA PHE A 498 6.44 31.60 -7.52
C PHE A 498 7.11 32.60 -8.48
N GLU A 499 6.72 32.60 -9.75
CA GLU A 499 7.21 33.57 -10.74
C GLU A 499 6.91 35.01 -10.30
N ALA A 500 5.72 35.28 -9.74
CA ALA A 500 5.35 36.58 -9.21
C ALA A 500 6.22 37.04 -8.03
N ILE A 501 6.72 36.11 -7.19
CA ILE A 501 7.56 36.46 -6.02
C ILE A 501 9.05 36.20 -6.22
N ARG A 502 9.49 35.68 -7.38
CA ARG A 502 10.87 35.17 -7.57
C ARG A 502 11.95 36.23 -7.34
N HIS A 503 11.62 37.50 -7.54
CA HIS A 503 12.50 38.64 -7.29
C HIS A 503 12.72 38.93 -5.80
N GLN A 504 11.89 38.39 -4.91
CA GLN A 504 11.98 38.62 -3.47
C GLN A 504 13.07 37.73 -2.84
N PRO A 505 13.84 38.23 -1.85
CA PRO A 505 14.84 37.42 -1.14
C PRO A 505 14.22 36.18 -0.50
N GLY A 506 14.90 35.04 -0.60
CA GLY A 506 14.41 33.80 0.02
C GLY A 506 13.20 33.16 -0.68
N ALA A 507 12.80 33.64 -1.87
CA ALA A 507 11.78 32.96 -2.68
C ALA A 507 12.25 31.54 -3.05
N ARG A 508 11.38 30.56 -2.84
CA ARG A 508 11.61 29.14 -3.12
C ARG A 508 10.35 28.50 -3.67
N HIS A 509 10.53 27.44 -4.45
CA HIS A 509 9.45 26.65 -5.02
C HIS A 509 9.70 25.17 -4.75
N LEU A 510 8.63 24.41 -4.48
CA LEU A 510 8.71 22.97 -4.27
C LEU A 510 7.54 22.26 -4.97
N THR A 511 7.88 21.36 -5.90
CA THR A 511 6.91 20.63 -6.72
C THR A 511 7.36 19.20 -6.98
N THR A 512 6.43 18.35 -7.40
CA THR A 512 6.68 16.96 -7.82
C THR A 512 7.32 16.83 -9.20
N LEU A 513 7.44 17.93 -9.96
CA LEU A 513 8.26 17.98 -11.18
C LEU A 513 9.76 18.04 -10.89
N MET A 514 10.14 18.12 -9.61
CA MET A 514 11.51 17.93 -9.15
C MET A 514 11.76 16.47 -8.78
N CYS A 515 12.92 15.91 -9.12
CA CYS A 515 13.26 14.54 -8.72
C CYS A 515 13.44 14.48 -7.19
N ALA A 516 13.41 13.28 -6.60
CA ALA A 516 13.49 13.13 -5.14
C ALA A 516 14.79 13.74 -4.57
N ARG A 517 15.93 13.55 -5.25
CA ARG A 517 17.21 14.16 -4.86
C ARG A 517 17.13 15.68 -4.82
N HIS A 518 16.68 16.31 -5.91
CA HIS A 518 16.51 17.76 -5.99
C HIS A 518 15.59 18.30 -4.87
N ARG A 519 14.47 17.63 -4.60
CA ARG A 519 13.57 18.03 -3.50
C ARG A 519 14.25 18.00 -2.13
N ARG A 520 15.12 17.00 -1.88
CA ARG A 520 15.89 16.91 -0.62
C ARG A 520 16.84 18.09 -0.48
N ASP A 521 17.52 18.48 -1.55
CA ASP A 521 18.45 19.62 -1.55
C ASP A 521 17.72 20.94 -1.28
N VAL A 522 16.58 21.18 -1.94
CA VAL A 522 15.72 22.34 -1.69
C VAL A 522 15.27 22.36 -0.23
N LEU A 523 14.75 21.24 0.30
CA LEU A 523 14.29 21.16 1.68
C LEU A 523 15.42 21.31 2.70
N ALA A 524 16.63 20.84 2.41
CA ALA A 524 17.79 21.03 3.26
C ALA A 524 18.15 22.52 3.36
N SER A 525 18.15 23.24 2.23
CA SER A 525 18.38 24.69 2.22
C SER A 525 17.30 25.46 3.00
N VAL A 526 16.02 25.11 2.78
CA VAL A 526 14.88 25.71 3.50
C VAL A 526 15.01 25.50 5.01
N ARG A 527 15.37 24.29 5.47
CA ARG A 527 15.58 24.03 6.90
C ARG A 527 16.70 24.87 7.49
N ALA A 528 17.83 24.99 6.78
CA ALA A 528 18.98 25.78 7.23
C ALA A 528 18.61 27.28 7.33
N ASP A 529 17.96 27.82 6.30
CA ASP A 529 17.56 29.23 6.25
C ASP A 529 16.51 29.54 7.34
N LEU A 530 15.54 28.65 7.56
CA LEU A 530 14.54 28.80 8.64
C LEU A 530 15.21 28.81 10.01
N ALA A 531 16.13 27.88 10.28
CA ALA A 531 16.85 27.79 11.55
C ALA A 531 17.75 29.01 11.81
N ALA A 532 18.29 29.61 10.75
CA ALA A 532 19.10 30.82 10.82
C ALA A 532 18.28 32.13 10.86
N GLY A 533 16.94 32.06 10.92
CA GLY A 533 16.06 33.23 10.91
C GLY A 533 16.09 34.01 9.60
N GLN A 534 16.61 33.42 8.51
CA GLN A 534 16.69 34.06 7.21
C GLN A 534 15.32 34.08 6.52
N PRO A 535 15.11 34.99 5.54
CA PRO A 535 13.89 34.98 4.77
C PRO A 535 13.69 33.67 3.99
N VAL A 536 12.52 33.07 4.12
CA VAL A 536 12.08 31.88 3.39
C VAL A 536 10.63 32.06 2.97
N ARG A 537 10.42 32.31 1.68
CA ARG A 537 9.11 32.52 1.05
C ARG A 537 8.83 31.35 0.13
N LEU A 538 8.23 30.30 0.67
CA LEU A 538 8.07 29.03 -0.01
C LEU A 538 6.68 28.92 -0.63
N VAL A 539 6.62 28.70 -1.94
CA VAL A 539 5.41 28.28 -2.66
C VAL A 539 5.52 26.79 -2.95
N ALA A 540 4.49 26.02 -2.60
CA ALA A 540 4.51 24.57 -2.79
C ALA A 540 3.13 24.03 -3.20
N THR A 541 3.11 22.78 -3.69
CA THR A 541 1.89 21.97 -3.77
C THR A 541 1.71 21.11 -2.50
N SER A 542 0.73 20.21 -2.52
CA SER A 542 0.42 19.25 -1.44
C SER A 542 1.61 18.39 -0.98
N LEU A 543 2.68 18.30 -1.76
CA LEU A 543 3.90 17.56 -1.43
C LEU A 543 4.50 17.93 -0.06
N ILE A 544 4.40 19.20 0.36
CA ILE A 544 4.95 19.66 1.65
C ILE A 544 4.12 19.16 2.86
N GLU A 545 2.89 18.69 2.63
CA GLU A 545 1.94 18.34 3.68
C GLU A 545 2.34 17.05 4.42
N ALA A 546 3.07 16.13 3.78
CA ALA A 546 3.44 14.85 4.38
C ALA A 546 4.96 14.62 4.36
N GLY A 547 5.51 14.13 5.48
CA GLY A 547 6.91 13.68 5.56
C GLY A 547 8.00 14.75 5.55
N VAL A 548 7.65 16.02 5.45
CA VAL A 548 8.63 17.12 5.47
C VAL A 548 8.75 17.71 6.87
N ASP A 549 9.98 17.87 7.35
CA ASP A 549 10.26 18.53 8.64
C ASP A 549 10.63 20.01 8.44
N VAL A 550 9.61 20.85 8.30
CA VAL A 550 9.72 22.32 8.22
C VAL A 550 8.68 22.97 9.13
N SER A 551 8.99 24.16 9.61
CA SER A 551 8.09 24.95 10.44
C SER A 551 8.13 26.42 10.05
N PHE A 552 6.94 26.99 9.82
CA PHE A 552 6.75 28.39 9.44
C PHE A 552 5.87 29.11 10.48
N PRO A 553 6.07 30.42 10.68
CA PRO A 553 5.19 31.18 11.57
C PRO A 553 3.80 31.42 10.97
N GLU A 554 3.70 31.45 9.63
CA GLU A 554 2.45 31.65 8.91
C GLU A 554 2.38 30.71 7.69
N VAL A 555 1.23 30.03 7.57
CA VAL A 555 0.93 29.12 6.46
C VAL A 555 -0.36 29.56 5.79
N TRP A 556 -0.36 29.69 4.48
CA TRP A 556 -1.55 29.90 3.68
C TRP A 556 -1.81 28.64 2.85
N ARG A 557 -3.04 28.12 2.90
CA ARG A 557 -3.43 26.90 2.20
C ARG A 557 -4.66 27.18 1.34
N ALA A 558 -4.53 26.98 0.04
CA ALA A 558 -5.69 26.99 -0.84
C ALA A 558 -6.72 25.97 -0.35
N ALA A 559 -8.00 26.25 -0.54
CA ALA A 559 -9.13 25.43 -0.12
C ALA A 559 -8.96 23.96 -0.53
N ALA A 560 -9.10 23.04 0.45
CA ALA A 560 -8.92 21.61 0.29
C ALA A 560 -9.71 20.84 1.37
N GLY A 561 -9.57 19.52 1.43
CA GLY A 561 -10.12 18.70 2.51
C GLY A 561 -9.53 19.04 3.88
N LEU A 562 -10.27 18.75 4.96
CA LEU A 562 -9.85 19.09 6.31
C LEU A 562 -8.56 18.36 6.74
N SER A 563 -8.33 17.14 6.25
CA SER A 563 -7.08 16.41 6.46
C SER A 563 -5.87 17.15 5.86
N ASN A 564 -5.98 17.66 4.64
CA ASN A 564 -4.95 18.50 4.01
C ASN A 564 -4.70 19.79 4.79
N ILE A 565 -5.78 20.44 5.25
CA ILE A 565 -5.71 21.65 6.09
C ILE A 565 -4.97 21.34 7.40
N ALA A 566 -5.27 20.22 8.06
CA ALA A 566 -4.61 19.80 9.29
C ALA A 566 -3.11 19.48 9.07
N GLN A 567 -2.77 18.84 7.96
CA GLN A 567 -1.38 18.55 7.59
C GLN A 567 -0.59 19.83 7.29
N ALA A 568 -1.19 20.77 6.56
CA ALA A 568 -0.63 22.11 6.32
C ALA A 568 -0.45 22.90 7.62
N ALA A 569 -1.46 22.91 8.49
CA ALA A 569 -1.36 23.51 9.83
C ALA A 569 -0.28 22.84 10.68
N GLY A 570 0.01 21.56 10.44
CA GLY A 570 1.14 20.83 11.04
C GLY A 570 2.54 21.32 10.62
N ARG A 571 2.61 22.23 9.62
CA ARG A 571 3.82 22.97 9.19
C ARG A 571 3.86 24.39 9.75
N CYS A 572 2.84 24.82 10.49
CA CYS A 572 2.80 26.09 11.17
C CYS A 572 3.14 25.90 12.65
N ASN A 573 4.09 26.68 13.17
CA ASN A 573 4.50 26.67 14.59
C ASN A 573 4.69 25.24 15.14
N ARG A 574 5.32 24.36 14.34
CA ARG A 574 5.33 22.90 14.52
C ARG A 574 5.91 22.47 15.86
N SER A 575 6.93 23.15 16.33
CA SER A 575 7.64 22.84 17.58
C SER A 575 7.17 23.72 18.74
N GLY A 576 6.16 24.59 18.53
CA GLY A 576 5.72 25.56 19.53
C GLY A 576 6.71 26.72 19.73
N GLU A 577 7.52 27.02 18.72
CA GLU A 577 8.56 28.04 18.79
C GLU A 577 8.03 29.48 18.94
N LEU A 578 6.76 29.74 18.63
CA LEU A 578 6.15 31.08 18.73
C LEU A 578 5.52 31.40 20.11
N GLY A 579 5.41 30.44 21.02
CA GLY A 579 4.79 30.66 22.33
C GLY A 579 4.40 29.37 23.04
N PRO A 580 3.82 29.45 24.25
CA PRO A 580 3.41 28.28 25.03
C PRO A 580 2.44 27.37 24.25
N LEU A 581 2.56 26.06 24.49
CA LEU A 581 1.62 25.08 23.96
C LEU A 581 0.26 25.19 24.66
N GLY A 582 -0.80 24.85 23.91
CA GLY A 582 -2.18 25.05 24.35
C GLY A 582 -2.77 26.37 23.87
N GLU A 583 -1.92 27.29 23.42
CA GLU A 583 -2.29 28.57 22.84
C GLU A 583 -1.95 28.64 21.35
N ALA A 584 -2.80 29.32 20.58
CA ALA A 584 -2.72 29.34 19.13
C ALA A 584 -1.91 30.55 18.62
N HIS A 585 -0.58 30.48 18.73
CA HIS A 585 0.33 31.55 18.28
C HIS A 585 0.65 31.50 16.78
N GLY A 586 0.62 30.32 16.16
CA GLY A 586 0.77 30.14 14.72
C GLY A 586 -0.53 30.46 13.97
N ARG A 587 -0.41 30.96 12.74
CA ARG A 587 -1.55 31.28 11.88
C ARG A 587 -1.58 30.41 10.63
N THR A 588 -2.68 29.69 10.42
CA THR A 588 -2.98 29.01 9.14
C THR A 588 -4.23 29.61 8.52
N LEU A 589 -4.09 30.24 7.36
CA LEU A 589 -5.22 30.78 6.59
C LEU A 589 -5.63 29.79 5.49
N VAL A 590 -6.89 29.36 5.51
CA VAL A 590 -7.54 28.63 4.41
C VAL A 590 -8.24 29.64 3.50
N PHE A 591 -7.94 29.60 2.20
CA PHE A 591 -8.50 30.55 1.24
C PHE A 591 -8.92 29.90 -0.07
N GLU A 592 -9.95 30.41 -0.71
CA GLU A 592 -10.25 30.08 -2.11
C GLU A 592 -9.43 31.00 -3.02
N PRO A 593 -8.65 30.49 -4.00
CA PRO A 593 -8.03 31.36 -4.99
C PRO A 593 -9.10 32.10 -5.81
N GLU A 594 -8.81 33.33 -6.24
CA GLU A 594 -9.65 34.03 -7.22
C GLU A 594 -9.73 33.24 -8.53
N MET A 595 -10.89 33.30 -9.19
CA MET A 595 -11.09 32.70 -10.50
C MET A 595 -10.26 33.44 -11.55
N VAL A 596 -9.37 32.72 -12.22
CA VAL A 596 -8.58 33.24 -13.34
C VAL A 596 -8.97 32.47 -14.61
N GLU A 597 -9.08 33.18 -15.74
CA GLU A 597 -9.43 32.53 -17.00
C GLU A 597 -8.43 31.41 -17.34
N GLY A 598 -8.94 30.23 -17.65
CA GLY A 598 -8.12 29.05 -17.94
C GLY A 598 -7.55 28.31 -16.73
N ARG A 599 -7.77 28.77 -15.47
CA ARG A 599 -7.34 28.05 -14.26
C ARG A 599 -8.46 27.95 -13.22
N ARG A 600 -8.84 26.71 -12.89
CA ARG A 600 -9.81 26.45 -11.81
C ARG A 600 -9.17 26.71 -10.43
N PRO A 601 -9.83 27.45 -9.52
CA PRO A 601 -9.35 27.66 -8.15
C PRO A 601 -9.22 26.37 -7.34
N ILE A 602 -10.19 25.46 -7.52
CA ILE A 602 -10.25 24.18 -6.83
C ILE A 602 -10.45 23.07 -7.88
N PRO A 603 -9.53 22.09 -7.98
CA PRO A 603 -9.70 20.92 -8.84
C PRO A 603 -11.00 20.17 -8.56
N ARG A 604 -11.60 19.57 -9.60
CA ARG A 604 -12.89 18.85 -9.48
C ARG A 604 -12.85 17.75 -8.43
N ASP A 605 -11.75 16.99 -8.39
CA ASP A 605 -11.61 15.85 -7.50
C ASP A 605 -11.43 16.28 -6.03
N LEU A 606 -10.97 17.51 -5.77
CA LEU A 606 -10.90 18.08 -4.42
C LEU A 606 -12.21 18.71 -3.96
N MET A 607 -13.11 19.07 -4.88
CA MET A 607 -14.33 19.81 -4.55
C MET A 607 -15.21 19.11 -3.50
N PRO A 608 -15.47 17.79 -3.56
CA PRO A 608 -16.27 17.11 -2.54
C PRO A 608 -15.63 17.16 -1.14
N PHE A 609 -14.30 17.12 -1.07
CA PHE A 609 -13.56 17.22 0.18
C PHE A 609 -13.60 18.64 0.73
N TYR A 610 -13.43 19.65 -0.13
CA TYR A 610 -13.56 21.03 0.30
C TYR A 610 -14.99 21.38 0.70
N ASP A 611 -15.99 20.91 -0.03
CA ASP A 611 -17.40 21.14 0.31
C ASP A 611 -17.76 20.62 1.70
N ALA A 612 -17.20 19.48 2.11
CA ALA A 612 -17.36 18.98 3.47
C ALA A 612 -16.57 19.82 4.49
N ALA A 613 -15.31 20.17 4.20
CA ALA A 613 -14.49 21.00 5.07
C ALA A 613 -15.11 22.40 5.28
N ARG A 614 -15.72 22.97 4.24
CA ARG A 614 -16.38 24.27 4.27
C ARG A 614 -17.55 24.30 5.24
N GLU A 615 -18.32 23.22 5.39
CA GLU A 615 -19.40 23.18 6.39
C GLU A 615 -18.85 23.28 7.82
N VAL A 616 -17.69 22.68 8.09
CA VAL A 616 -17.00 22.79 9.38
C VAL A 616 -16.41 24.19 9.58
N LEU A 617 -15.73 24.73 8.56
CA LEU A 617 -15.09 26.05 8.61
C LEU A 617 -16.09 27.22 8.78
N LYS A 618 -17.33 27.06 8.31
CA LYS A 618 -18.41 28.05 8.51
C LYS A 618 -18.85 28.19 9.96
N ASN A 619 -18.58 27.20 10.82
CA ASN A 619 -19.01 27.22 12.21
C ASN A 619 -17.95 27.91 13.08
N PRO A 620 -18.14 29.19 13.49
CA PRO A 620 -17.14 29.92 14.27
C PRO A 620 -16.97 29.39 15.70
N ALA A 621 -17.92 28.58 16.20
CA ALA A 621 -17.86 27.97 17.52
C ALA A 621 -17.05 26.67 17.56
N LEU A 622 -16.68 26.13 16.40
CA LEU A 622 -16.00 24.85 16.27
C LEU A 622 -14.55 25.06 15.82
N ASP A 623 -13.58 24.57 16.58
CA ASP A 623 -12.21 24.49 16.07
C ASP A 623 -12.16 23.39 15.00
N PRO A 624 -11.85 23.72 13.73
CA PRO A 624 -11.87 22.73 12.65
C PRO A 624 -10.85 21.60 12.87
N LEU A 625 -9.79 21.82 13.66
CA LEU A 625 -8.80 20.80 13.96
C LEU A 625 -9.09 20.03 15.27
N SER A 626 -10.20 20.32 15.95
CA SER A 626 -10.64 19.51 17.09
C SER A 626 -11.13 18.14 16.64
N LEU A 627 -11.21 17.18 17.57
CA LEU A 627 -11.78 15.86 17.27
C LEU A 627 -13.22 15.96 16.77
N GLU A 628 -14.03 16.84 17.35
CA GLU A 628 -15.40 17.10 16.91
C GLU A 628 -15.43 17.67 15.48
N GLY A 629 -14.58 18.65 15.18
CA GLY A 629 -14.46 19.21 13.83
C GLY A 629 -14.05 18.18 12.78
N VAL A 630 -13.12 17.29 13.12
CA VAL A 630 -12.69 16.18 12.25
C VAL A 630 -13.81 15.16 12.05
N THR A 631 -14.51 14.74 13.11
CA THR A 631 -15.65 13.82 13.01
C THR A 631 -16.77 14.41 12.15
N ASP A 632 -17.12 15.68 12.36
CA ASP A 632 -18.17 16.36 11.59
C ASP A 632 -17.79 16.51 10.12
N TYR A 633 -16.52 16.77 9.81
CA TYR A 633 -16.01 16.78 8.44
C TYR A 633 -16.26 15.45 7.73
N TYR A 634 -15.90 14.32 8.36
CA TYR A 634 -16.09 13.01 7.75
C TYR A 634 -17.58 12.66 7.62
N ARG A 635 -18.40 13.02 8.60
CA ARG A 635 -19.87 12.87 8.49
C ARG A 635 -20.41 13.63 7.28
N TRP A 636 -20.01 14.89 7.09
CA TRP A 636 -20.40 15.67 5.91
C TRP A 636 -19.87 15.06 4.61
N LEU A 637 -18.62 14.61 4.59
CA LEU A 637 -18.00 13.99 3.41
C LEU A 637 -18.74 12.73 2.98
N TYR A 638 -18.97 11.80 3.92
CA TYR A 638 -19.63 10.53 3.63
C TYR A 638 -21.11 10.74 3.27
N TRP A 639 -21.80 11.66 3.96
CA TRP A 639 -23.17 12.03 3.62
C TRP A 639 -23.29 12.62 2.22
N LYS A 640 -22.47 13.61 1.87
CA LYS A 640 -22.49 14.26 0.54
C LYS A 640 -22.13 13.28 -0.58
N LYS A 641 -21.24 12.32 -0.32
CA LYS A 641 -20.87 11.27 -1.28
C LYS A 641 -21.96 10.21 -1.44
N GLY A 642 -22.62 9.84 -0.34
CA GLY A 642 -23.63 8.80 -0.31
C GLY A 642 -23.04 7.38 -0.27
N TYR A 643 -23.87 6.41 0.12
CA TYR A 643 -23.45 5.04 0.41
C TYR A 643 -22.79 4.33 -0.78
N ALA A 644 -23.38 4.45 -1.98
CA ALA A 644 -22.85 3.81 -3.18
C ALA A 644 -21.44 4.31 -3.53
N ALA A 645 -21.18 5.60 -3.34
CA ALA A 645 -19.87 6.20 -3.64
C ALA A 645 -18.74 5.75 -2.72
N LEU A 646 -19.03 4.93 -1.70
CA LEU A 646 -18.03 4.32 -0.83
C LEU A 646 -17.58 2.92 -1.31
N ASP A 647 -18.18 2.42 -2.39
CA ASP A 647 -17.90 1.15 -3.06
C ASP A 647 -18.03 1.36 -4.58
N GLN A 648 -17.15 2.18 -5.15
CA GLN A 648 -17.12 2.56 -6.57
C GLN A 648 -15.68 2.46 -7.08
N ALA A 649 -15.17 1.25 -7.20
CA ALA A 649 -13.87 1.01 -7.82
C ALA A 649 -13.90 1.39 -9.32
N LYS A 650 -12.74 1.66 -9.93
CA LYS A 650 -12.68 2.04 -11.35
C LYS A 650 -12.36 0.80 -12.19
N GLY A 651 -13.39 0.17 -12.77
CA GLY A 651 -13.23 -0.95 -13.70
C GLY A 651 -12.72 -0.51 -15.07
N THR A 652 -12.63 -1.44 -16.02
CA THR A 652 -12.29 -1.18 -17.43
C THR A 652 -13.37 -0.32 -18.12
N GLY A 653 -13.38 0.98 -17.82
CA GLY A 653 -14.25 2.00 -18.44
C GLY A 653 -15.49 2.43 -17.65
N SER A 654 -15.74 1.91 -16.43
CA SER A 654 -16.90 2.34 -15.61
C SER A 654 -16.72 2.03 -14.12
N ASP A 655 -17.55 2.64 -13.28
CA ASP A 655 -17.61 2.37 -11.84
C ASP A 655 -18.02 0.92 -11.57
N TYR A 656 -17.36 0.27 -10.62
CA TYR A 656 -17.54 -1.14 -10.28
C TYR A 656 -17.76 -1.33 -8.77
N PRO A 657 -18.97 -1.75 -8.34
CA PRO A 657 -19.29 -1.95 -6.93
C PRO A 657 -18.80 -3.33 -6.43
N ILE A 658 -17.63 -3.36 -5.80
CA ILE A 658 -16.94 -4.59 -5.41
C ILE A 658 -17.75 -5.38 -4.40
N LEU A 659 -18.27 -4.74 -3.35
CA LEU A 659 -19.00 -5.46 -2.30
C LEU A 659 -20.35 -5.97 -2.81
N SER A 660 -21.04 -5.22 -3.68
CA SER A 660 -22.26 -5.71 -4.33
C SER A 660 -21.97 -6.94 -5.19
N ALA A 661 -20.93 -6.88 -6.03
CA ALA A 661 -20.54 -8.00 -6.87
C ALA A 661 -20.16 -9.24 -6.04
N ILE A 662 -19.48 -9.08 -4.89
CA ILE A 662 -19.19 -10.18 -3.96
C ILE A 662 -20.48 -10.72 -3.33
N HIS A 663 -21.38 -9.84 -2.87
CA HIS A 663 -22.65 -10.23 -2.26
C HIS A 663 -23.52 -11.07 -3.20
N GLU A 664 -23.62 -10.67 -4.46
CA GLU A 664 -24.40 -11.35 -5.49
C GLU A 664 -23.80 -12.72 -5.89
N THR A 665 -22.49 -12.89 -5.72
CA THR A 665 -21.75 -14.08 -6.19
C THR A 665 -21.32 -15.03 -5.08
N VAL A 666 -21.55 -14.70 -3.81
CA VAL A 666 -21.30 -15.57 -2.67
C VAL A 666 -22.60 -15.83 -1.93
N GLY A 667 -23.03 -17.10 -1.90
CA GLY A 667 -24.28 -17.46 -1.25
C GLY A 667 -24.38 -18.94 -0.92
N ARG A 668 -25.62 -19.45 -0.76
CA ARG A 668 -25.87 -20.87 -0.44
C ARG A 668 -25.31 -21.83 -1.48
N GLY A 669 -25.16 -21.39 -2.73
CA GLY A 669 -24.57 -22.16 -3.83
C GLY A 669 -23.04 -22.20 -3.85
N GLY A 670 -22.35 -21.47 -2.96
CA GLY A 670 -20.89 -21.39 -2.90
C GLY A 670 -20.33 -20.03 -3.29
N VAL A 671 -19.02 -20.03 -3.59
CA VAL A 671 -18.27 -18.86 -4.07
C VAL A 671 -18.24 -18.89 -5.59
N ASN A 672 -18.60 -17.78 -6.23
CA ASN A 672 -18.50 -17.60 -7.67
C ASN A 672 -17.96 -16.21 -8.04
N CYS A 673 -17.07 -15.66 -7.21
CA CYS A 673 -16.64 -14.27 -7.28
C CYS A 673 -15.95 -13.89 -8.60
N PRO A 674 -16.05 -12.62 -9.00
CA PRO A 674 -15.33 -12.06 -10.14
C PRO A 674 -13.93 -11.58 -9.71
N PHE A 675 -13.03 -12.50 -9.31
CA PHE A 675 -11.71 -12.17 -8.76
C PHE A 675 -10.82 -11.36 -9.70
N ARG A 676 -10.78 -11.70 -11.00
CA ARG A 676 -9.97 -10.99 -12.00
C ARG A 676 -10.54 -9.60 -12.24
N THR A 677 -11.85 -9.50 -12.44
CA THR A 677 -12.50 -8.19 -12.62
C THR A 677 -12.29 -7.29 -11.40
N ILE A 678 -12.44 -7.81 -10.17
CA ILE A 678 -12.16 -7.07 -8.94
C ILE A 678 -10.69 -6.63 -8.86
N SER A 679 -9.75 -7.51 -9.23
CA SER A 679 -8.32 -7.18 -9.26
C SER A 679 -7.97 -6.06 -10.22
N ASP A 680 -8.67 -5.97 -11.36
CA ASP A 680 -8.43 -4.93 -12.36
C ASP A 680 -9.10 -3.60 -11.96
N ALA A 681 -10.25 -3.68 -11.28
CA ALA A 681 -11.02 -2.52 -10.82
C ALA A 681 -10.46 -1.87 -9.55
N PHE A 682 -9.89 -2.65 -8.63
CA PHE A 682 -9.36 -2.15 -7.37
C PHE A 682 -8.01 -1.43 -7.60
N GLN A 683 -8.07 -0.11 -7.77
CA GLN A 683 -6.91 0.75 -7.98
C GLN A 683 -6.89 1.87 -6.95
N MET A 684 -5.86 1.91 -6.10
CA MET A 684 -5.75 2.94 -5.05
C MET A 684 -5.34 4.31 -5.63
N ILE A 685 -4.70 4.31 -6.80
CA ILE A 685 -4.29 5.50 -7.53
C ILE A 685 -4.94 5.48 -8.91
N ASP A 686 -5.71 6.53 -9.21
CA ASP A 686 -6.50 6.64 -10.44
C ASP A 686 -5.67 6.87 -11.72
N GLN A 687 -4.45 7.40 -11.60
CA GLN A 687 -3.59 7.73 -12.73
C GLN A 687 -2.21 7.09 -12.58
N ALA A 688 -1.90 6.15 -13.47
CA ALA A 688 -0.56 5.61 -13.61
C ALA A 688 0.37 6.68 -14.22
N MET A 689 1.41 7.04 -13.46
CA MET A 689 2.47 7.94 -13.90
C MET A 689 3.69 7.12 -14.29
N ASP A 690 4.24 7.40 -15.46
CA ASP A 690 5.44 6.75 -15.93
C ASP A 690 6.68 7.58 -15.55
N PRO A 691 7.81 6.92 -15.28
CA PRO A 691 9.00 7.59 -14.80
C PRO A 691 9.87 8.15 -15.93
N VAL A 692 10.44 9.34 -15.69
CA VAL A 692 11.51 9.94 -16.48
C VAL A 692 12.73 10.18 -15.59
N LEU A 693 13.88 9.62 -15.97
CA LEU A 693 15.15 9.75 -15.28
C LEU A 693 15.79 11.10 -15.60
N ILE A 694 16.17 11.85 -14.57
CA ILE A 694 16.76 13.18 -14.67
C ILE A 694 18.26 13.10 -14.35
N PRO A 695 19.16 13.46 -15.29
CA PRO A 695 20.60 13.59 -15.01
C PRO A 695 20.87 14.87 -14.20
N TYR A 696 20.42 14.88 -12.94
CA TYR A 696 20.42 16.08 -12.08
C TYR A 696 21.82 16.45 -11.57
N ASP A 697 22.63 15.44 -11.25
CA ASP A 697 23.98 15.57 -10.71
C ASP A 697 24.89 14.44 -11.25
N ALA A 698 26.16 14.46 -10.82
CA ALA A 698 27.17 13.50 -11.27
C ALA A 698 26.84 12.04 -10.92
N ASP A 699 26.15 11.79 -9.81
CA ASP A 699 25.78 10.43 -9.39
C ASP A 699 24.71 9.86 -10.34
N ALA A 700 23.73 10.69 -10.74
CA ALA A 700 22.73 10.31 -11.74
C ALA A 700 23.36 10.03 -13.11
N GLU A 701 24.30 10.89 -13.54
CA GLU A 701 25.01 10.72 -14.81
C GLU A 701 25.86 9.45 -14.83
N GLU A 702 26.58 9.15 -13.74
CA GLU A 702 27.35 7.92 -13.60
C GLU A 702 26.45 6.69 -13.64
N ALA A 703 25.36 6.71 -12.86
CA ALA A 703 24.40 5.62 -12.83
C ALA A 703 23.76 5.37 -14.21
N LEU A 704 23.40 6.42 -14.93
CA LEU A 704 22.92 6.30 -16.31
C LEU A 704 23.99 5.72 -17.25
N ARG A 705 25.26 6.12 -17.11
CA ARG A 705 26.37 5.58 -17.92
C ARG A 705 26.56 4.09 -17.67
N VAL A 706 26.53 3.66 -16.42
CA VAL A 706 26.58 2.24 -16.05
C VAL A 706 25.40 1.48 -16.67
N LEU A 707 24.20 2.05 -16.61
CA LEU A 707 23.00 1.43 -17.16
C LEU A 707 23.06 1.26 -18.69
N VAL A 708 23.69 2.19 -19.42
CA VAL A 708 23.90 2.11 -20.87
C VAL A 708 24.80 0.91 -21.25
N HIS A 709 25.81 0.59 -20.43
CA HIS A 709 26.79 -0.45 -20.76
C HIS A 709 26.51 -1.83 -20.16
N ALA A 710 25.60 -1.94 -19.20
CA ALA A 710 25.32 -3.21 -18.53
C ALA A 710 24.32 -4.06 -19.32
N ASP A 711 24.61 -5.36 -19.52
CA ASP A 711 23.70 -6.31 -20.17
C ASP A 711 22.40 -6.55 -19.38
N ARG A 712 22.46 -6.37 -18.06
CA ARG A 712 21.30 -6.38 -17.17
C ARG A 712 21.39 -5.18 -16.22
N PRO A 713 20.27 -4.53 -15.86
CA PRO A 713 20.29 -3.36 -14.99
C PRO A 713 20.90 -3.69 -13.62
N PRO A 714 22.05 -3.10 -13.24
CA PRO A 714 22.65 -3.40 -11.95
C PRO A 714 21.80 -2.82 -10.84
N ALA A 715 21.58 -3.61 -9.79
CA ALA A 715 20.69 -3.20 -8.72
C ALA A 715 21.11 -1.95 -7.94
N GLY A 716 22.42 -1.79 -7.71
CA GLY A 716 22.97 -0.59 -7.09
C GLY A 716 22.66 0.65 -7.94
N THR A 717 22.80 0.53 -9.25
CA THR A 717 22.43 1.56 -10.23
C THR A 717 20.94 1.88 -10.17
N LEU A 718 20.06 0.87 -10.13
CA LEU A 718 18.62 1.09 -10.00
C LEU A 718 18.26 1.82 -8.70
N ARG A 719 18.85 1.43 -7.57
CA ARG A 719 18.65 2.09 -6.26
C ARG A 719 19.09 3.55 -6.30
N THR A 720 20.21 3.85 -6.96
CA THR A 720 20.64 5.24 -7.16
C THR A 720 19.61 6.00 -8.03
N LEU A 721 19.27 5.45 -9.21
CA LEU A 721 18.38 6.10 -10.18
C LEU A 721 16.96 6.35 -9.66
N GLN A 722 16.46 5.55 -8.70
CA GLN A 722 15.17 5.80 -8.03
C GLN A 722 15.06 7.23 -7.47
N GLN A 723 16.17 7.82 -7.00
CA GLN A 723 16.17 9.18 -6.43
C GLN A 723 16.08 10.28 -7.52
N TYR A 724 16.31 9.91 -8.77
CA TYR A 724 16.42 10.81 -9.91
C TYR A 724 15.24 10.73 -10.87
N VAL A 725 14.12 10.16 -10.41
CA VAL A 725 12.89 10.03 -11.21
C VAL A 725 11.96 11.22 -11.02
N VAL A 726 11.40 11.71 -12.12
CA VAL A 726 10.19 12.54 -12.14
C VAL A 726 9.04 11.72 -12.74
N PRO A 727 7.93 11.50 -12.02
CA PRO A 727 6.76 10.83 -12.56
C PRO A 727 5.96 11.79 -13.46
N VAL A 728 5.65 11.36 -14.68
CA VAL A 728 4.83 12.10 -15.65
C VAL A 728 3.69 11.22 -16.19
N PRO A 729 2.56 11.77 -16.65
CA PRO A 729 1.50 10.97 -17.26
C PRO A 729 2.01 10.21 -18.50
N LYS A 730 1.49 9.01 -18.75
CA LYS A 730 1.89 8.16 -19.88
C LYS A 730 1.90 8.90 -21.22
N GLN A 731 0.85 9.68 -21.48
CA GLN A 731 0.70 10.47 -22.70
C GLN A 731 1.80 11.54 -22.84
N ILE A 732 2.20 12.18 -21.73
CA ILE A 732 3.30 13.15 -21.73
C ILE A 732 4.62 12.44 -22.03
N ARG A 733 4.89 11.31 -21.36
CA ARG A 733 6.11 10.54 -21.61
C ARG A 733 6.22 10.07 -23.06
N ALA A 734 5.11 9.59 -23.64
CA ALA A 734 5.04 9.20 -25.04
C ALA A 734 5.32 10.39 -25.97
N ALA A 735 4.77 11.57 -25.67
CA ALA A 735 5.06 12.80 -26.42
C ALA A 735 6.54 13.21 -26.30
N MET A 736 7.13 13.13 -25.10
CA MET A 736 8.55 13.43 -24.90
C MET A 736 9.46 12.50 -25.71
N LEU A 737 9.12 11.21 -25.80
CA LEU A 737 9.84 10.26 -26.66
C LEU A 737 9.67 10.59 -28.15
N ALA A 738 8.46 10.92 -28.58
CA ALA A 738 8.17 11.25 -29.98
C ALA A 738 8.88 12.53 -30.44
N ASN A 739 9.03 13.52 -29.56
CA ASN A 739 9.68 14.79 -29.84
C ASN A 739 11.21 14.76 -29.69
N GLY A 740 11.77 13.68 -29.13
CA GLY A 740 13.20 13.61 -28.80
C GLY A 740 13.60 14.34 -27.51
N ASP A 741 12.63 14.86 -26.75
CA ASP A 741 12.84 15.49 -25.43
C ASP A 741 13.32 14.49 -24.38
N ALA A 742 12.95 13.22 -24.55
CA ALA A 742 13.42 12.10 -23.75
C ALA A 742 13.84 10.95 -24.67
N ALA A 743 14.74 10.09 -24.18
CA ALA A 743 15.23 8.94 -24.92
C ALA A 743 15.22 7.69 -24.05
N VAL A 744 14.92 6.56 -24.68
CA VAL A 744 15.16 5.24 -24.09
C VAL A 744 16.67 5.07 -23.86
N VAL A 745 17.05 4.54 -22.69
CA VAL A 745 18.47 4.36 -22.34
C VAL A 745 19.14 3.30 -23.23
N ARG A 746 18.43 2.19 -23.53
CA ARG A 746 18.82 1.15 -24.48
C ARG A 746 17.59 0.48 -25.09
N GLU A 747 17.64 0.12 -26.37
CA GLU A 747 16.52 -0.48 -27.10
C GLU A 747 16.05 -1.82 -26.51
N ASP A 748 16.97 -2.66 -26.02
CA ASP A 748 16.68 -3.98 -25.44
C ASP A 748 15.97 -3.90 -24.08
N TYR A 749 16.08 -2.77 -23.38
CA TYR A 749 15.28 -2.49 -22.18
C TYR A 749 13.88 -1.97 -22.50
N GLY A 750 13.58 -1.69 -23.77
CA GLY A 750 12.33 -1.06 -24.18
C GLY A 750 12.12 0.28 -23.47
N ASP A 751 10.86 0.67 -23.27
CA ASP A 751 10.51 1.90 -22.60
C ASP A 751 10.62 1.83 -21.07
N ARG A 752 11.30 0.83 -20.50
CA ARG A 752 11.46 0.69 -19.04
C ARG A 752 12.28 1.83 -18.44
N PHE A 753 13.36 2.23 -19.12
CA PHE A 753 14.25 3.30 -18.68
C PHE A 753 14.27 4.42 -19.71
N VAL A 754 13.59 5.52 -19.41
CA VAL A 754 13.55 6.71 -20.25
C VAL A 754 14.26 7.82 -19.50
N ARG A 755 15.29 8.39 -20.10
CA ARG A 755 16.05 9.53 -19.57
C ARG A 755 15.64 10.81 -20.27
N LEU A 756 15.69 11.92 -19.55
CA LEU A 756 15.58 13.25 -20.16
C LEU A 756 16.76 13.46 -21.13
N GLY A 757 16.45 13.89 -22.35
CA GLY A 757 17.44 14.09 -23.41
C GLY A 757 18.26 15.36 -23.21
N ASP A 758 17.61 16.44 -22.75
CA ASP A 758 18.24 17.75 -22.57
C ASP A 758 17.85 18.40 -21.23
N MET A 759 18.85 18.85 -20.47
CA MET A 759 18.66 19.56 -19.21
C MET A 759 18.13 20.99 -19.37
N PHE A 760 18.06 21.56 -20.58
CA PHE A 760 17.30 22.79 -20.83
C PHE A 760 15.80 22.64 -20.52
N LEU A 761 15.28 21.41 -20.55
CA LEU A 761 13.91 21.08 -20.14
C LEU A 761 13.77 20.89 -18.62
N TYR A 762 14.85 21.10 -17.84
CA TYR A 762 14.84 20.95 -16.39
C TYR A 762 15.36 22.22 -15.70
N ASP A 763 14.45 23.05 -15.22
CA ASP A 763 14.78 24.29 -14.51
C ASP A 763 15.13 23.99 -13.04
N ARG A 764 16.26 24.51 -12.54
CA ARG A 764 16.70 24.25 -11.15
C ARG A 764 15.79 24.84 -10.06
N SER A 765 14.90 25.76 -10.40
CA SER A 765 13.91 26.34 -9.48
C SER A 765 12.50 25.75 -9.68
N LEU A 766 12.16 25.28 -10.89
CA LEU A 766 10.82 24.79 -11.21
C LEU A 766 10.72 23.27 -11.40
N GLY A 767 11.82 22.57 -11.64
CA GLY A 767 11.86 21.17 -12.03
C GLY A 767 11.67 20.97 -13.54
N LEU A 768 11.15 19.81 -13.92
CA LEU A 768 10.87 19.44 -15.31
C LEU A 768 9.84 20.41 -15.93
N ALA A 769 10.22 21.07 -17.02
CA ALA A 769 9.39 22.01 -17.74
C ALA A 769 8.45 21.29 -18.71
N LEU A 770 7.15 21.29 -18.40
CA LEU A 770 6.10 20.81 -19.31
C LEU A 770 5.52 22.01 -20.09
N SER A 771 6.29 22.58 -21.01
CA SER A 771 6.00 23.88 -21.63
C SER A 771 5.03 23.88 -22.82
N THR A 772 4.72 22.73 -23.42
CA THR A 772 3.84 22.65 -24.60
C THR A 772 2.37 22.91 -24.22
N PRO A 773 1.57 23.67 -25.00
CA PRO A 773 0.16 23.98 -24.68
C PRO A 773 -0.71 22.74 -24.40
N GLU A 774 -0.40 21.62 -25.06
CA GLU A 774 -1.02 20.31 -24.85
C GLU A 774 -0.78 19.75 -23.44
N TRP A 775 0.32 20.13 -22.79
CA TRP A 775 0.75 19.63 -21.48
C TRP A 775 0.22 20.49 -20.32
N ARG A 776 -0.09 21.77 -20.55
CA ARG A 776 -0.68 22.66 -19.53
C ARG A 776 -2.07 22.21 -19.09
N ALA A 777 -2.85 21.62 -19.99
CA ALA A 777 -4.19 21.12 -19.68
C ALA A 777 -4.17 19.86 -18.80
N SER A 778 -3.12 19.03 -18.90
CA SER A 778 -2.94 17.85 -18.05
C SER A 778 -2.32 18.20 -16.70
N GLU A 779 -1.46 19.21 -16.60
CA GLU A 779 -0.96 19.73 -15.31
C GLU A 779 -2.07 20.22 -14.36
N GLN A 780 -3.21 20.66 -14.91
CA GLN A 780 -4.38 21.07 -14.11
C GLN A 780 -5.08 19.90 -13.41
N ASN A 781 -4.84 18.66 -13.85
CA ASN A 781 -5.49 17.46 -13.35
C ASN A 781 -4.59 16.61 -12.45
N ILE A 782 -3.33 17.01 -12.22
CA ILE A 782 -2.37 16.24 -11.43
C ILE A 782 -2.11 16.96 -10.11
N MET A 783 -2.63 16.40 -9.02
CA MET A 783 -2.39 16.87 -7.65
C MET A 783 -0.96 16.63 -7.16
#